data_AF-A0AAJ1ZHU6-F1
#
_entry.id   AF-A0AAJ1ZHU6-F1
#
_cell.length_a   1.000
_cell.length_b   1.000
_cell.length_c   1.000
_cell.angle_alpha   90.00
_cell.angle_beta   90.00
_cell.angle_gamma   90.00
#
_symmetry.space_group_name_H-M   'P 1'
#
loop_
_entity.id
_entity.type
_entity.pdbx_description
1 polymer ?
#
loop_
_entity_poly.entity_id
_entity_poly.type
_entity_poly.pdbx_seq_one_letter_code
_entity_poly.pdbx_strand_id
1 'polypeptide(L)'
;MEERLVLWGGLECTINRVRDRFFSQLDRNGHATRESDLERFASLGIEALRYPVLWERTAPSGIEAADWSWLDARLPELRDLGVEPIAGLLHHGSGPLPGGLLDPDFVERLAEFARAVAQRYPWLEYYTPVNEPNTTARFSGLYGVWHPHGTDDRTYLQALINQCKATVCAMREIRAFNPRAKLVQTDDLGKTQGTPAMAKLVDFYNERRWLSWDLLCGMVVPGHPLWQYFMDAGIAEDEVLWLADNPCPPDIIGINYYITSERWLDDRAENYPEAYRCDWYGHRLADIETARVLAGPTGGIRALIDEAWRRYERPLAITEAHIDATRQDQMRWLHEIWTAASDAREQGVDIRAVTVWALLGSYDWNCLVTDDRGYYESGPFDVRGTTPRETALAALMRDLAAGRAHDHPVLHGTGWWRRPGRFLCEPVVYDASGVVSLHARPKIAPETAPPILIIGRGPLGRAFEEICAQRDLRYERLPSDFMRGADAGAIDRLIDRHSPWAIINAGELIDVDEAERGGGEQLRRMMAHATRFAMACAKRSIRYVMFSSDYVFDGLRARPYVETDDVSPVNCYGSIMAQTEASVLRACPDALVVRTSGLFGPWDDSNFLLGALQALSQDRPFAAAHDLTISPTYAPDLVHACLDLLIDAEAGILHLSNRGAVTWADLAIQAATIANLNADLISRRTAKEMKFAAARPAYSALTSDRAAVLPTLDSALYRYMEHWRMHLRDVSDDASRLRIAR
;
A
#
# COMPACT_ATOMS: atom_id res chain seq x y z
N MET A 1 -6.50 -12.16 -35.81
CA MET A 1 -5.69 -11.25 -34.98
C MET A 1 -5.39 -12.02 -33.71
N GLU A 2 -4.13 -12.21 -33.36
CA GLU A 2 -3.80 -12.75 -32.03
C GLU A 2 -4.32 -11.77 -30.96
N GLU A 3 -5.19 -12.23 -30.07
CA GLU A 3 -5.81 -11.40 -29.02
C GLU A 3 -4.76 -10.96 -28.00
N ARG A 4 -4.06 -9.84 -28.17
CA ARG A 4 -3.00 -9.31 -27.27
C ARG A 4 -3.35 -9.42 -25.76
N LEU A 5 -2.36 -9.55 -24.87
CA LEU A 5 -2.56 -9.39 -23.42
C LEU A 5 -3.07 -7.97 -23.11
N VAL A 6 -4.16 -7.85 -22.35
CA VAL A 6 -4.82 -6.56 -22.07
C VAL A 6 -4.76 -6.20 -20.58
N LEU A 7 -4.96 -4.92 -20.27
CA LEU A 7 -5.15 -4.48 -18.90
C LEU A 7 -6.64 -4.39 -18.56
N TRP A 8 -6.98 -4.89 -17.37
CA TRP A 8 -8.23 -4.62 -16.71
C TRP A 8 -8.00 -3.74 -15.48
N GLY A 9 -9.03 -3.02 -15.06
CA GLY A 9 -9.09 -2.35 -13.77
C GLY A 9 -9.91 -3.15 -12.77
N GLY A 10 -9.64 -2.99 -11.48
CA GLY A 10 -10.49 -3.53 -10.43
C GLY A 10 -10.68 -2.54 -9.29
N LEU A 11 -11.89 -2.50 -8.75
CA LEU A 11 -12.20 -1.73 -7.54
C LEU A 11 -12.23 -2.65 -6.33
N GLU A 12 -11.67 -2.17 -5.22
CA GLU A 12 -12.00 -2.71 -3.91
C GLU A 12 -13.39 -2.16 -3.53
N CYS A 13 -14.35 -3.07 -3.41
CA CYS A 13 -15.77 -2.76 -3.22
C CYS A 13 -16.44 -3.62 -2.14
N THR A 14 -15.65 -4.33 -1.34
CA THR A 14 -16.09 -5.22 -0.28
C THR A 14 -17.10 -4.53 0.64
N ILE A 15 -18.23 -5.22 0.85
CA ILE A 15 -19.20 -4.93 1.91
C ILE A 15 -19.10 -6.06 2.92
N ASN A 16 -18.17 -5.93 3.86
CA ASN A 16 -17.95 -6.95 4.87
C ASN A 16 -18.83 -6.71 6.10
N ARG A 17 -19.35 -7.79 6.69
CA ARG A 17 -20.05 -7.77 7.97
C ARG A 17 -19.16 -8.45 9.02
N VAL A 18 -18.79 -7.71 10.06
CA VAL A 18 -18.06 -8.23 11.23
C VAL A 18 -18.92 -7.97 12.45
N ARG A 19 -19.46 -9.05 13.02
CA ARG A 19 -20.50 -8.99 14.06
C ARG A 19 -21.69 -8.16 13.55
N ASP A 20 -21.95 -7.03 14.20
CA ASP A 20 -23.06 -6.13 13.88
C ASP A 20 -22.62 -4.91 13.04
N ARG A 21 -21.34 -4.83 12.66
CA ARG A 21 -20.79 -3.70 11.89
C ARG A 21 -20.62 -4.09 10.43
N PHE A 22 -21.05 -3.18 9.55
CA PHE A 22 -20.81 -3.27 8.11
C PHE A 22 -19.72 -2.28 7.71
N PHE A 23 -18.81 -2.72 6.85
CA PHE A 23 -17.74 -1.90 6.29
C PHE A 23 -17.88 -1.88 4.78
N SER A 24 -18.05 -0.69 4.22
CA SER A 24 -18.21 -0.48 2.77
C SER A 24 -17.00 0.24 2.22
N GLN A 25 -16.21 -0.46 1.40
CA GLN A 25 -15.01 0.13 0.80
C GLN A 25 -15.34 1.25 -0.19
N LEU A 26 -16.47 1.15 -0.90
CA LEU A 26 -16.92 2.18 -1.85
C LEU A 26 -17.23 3.53 -1.18
N ASP A 27 -17.73 3.49 0.06
CA ASP A 27 -17.98 4.71 0.82
C ASP A 27 -16.65 5.30 1.34
N ARG A 28 -15.72 4.44 1.78
CA ARG A 28 -14.41 4.86 2.31
C ARG A 28 -13.48 5.46 1.25
N ASN A 29 -13.44 4.87 0.05
CA ASN A 29 -12.66 5.40 -1.07
C ASN A 29 -13.37 6.54 -1.83
N GLY A 30 -14.61 6.85 -1.44
CA GLY A 30 -15.43 7.94 -1.98
C GLY A 30 -16.10 7.66 -3.32
N HIS A 31 -15.87 6.49 -3.94
CA HIS A 31 -16.45 6.15 -5.25
C HIS A 31 -17.98 6.10 -5.25
N ALA A 32 -18.56 5.78 -4.08
CA ALA A 32 -20.01 5.80 -3.86
C ALA A 32 -20.68 7.12 -4.30
N THR A 33 -19.97 8.25 -4.19
CA THR A 33 -20.50 9.59 -4.49
C THR A 33 -19.79 10.29 -5.66
N ARG A 34 -18.57 9.86 -6.01
CA ARG A 34 -17.73 10.54 -7.00
C ARG A 34 -17.87 9.89 -8.39
N GLU A 35 -18.68 10.51 -9.25
CA GLU A 35 -18.97 9.99 -10.60
C GLU A 35 -17.79 10.13 -11.57
N SER A 36 -17.02 11.22 -11.43
CA SER A 36 -15.84 11.53 -12.27
C SER A 36 -14.75 10.46 -12.26
N ASP A 37 -14.87 9.44 -11.42
CA ASP A 37 -13.96 8.31 -11.37
C ASP A 37 -14.01 7.45 -12.64
N LEU A 38 -15.17 7.35 -13.31
CA LEU A 38 -15.30 6.51 -14.49
C LEU A 38 -14.41 7.01 -15.64
N GLU A 39 -14.42 8.32 -15.90
CA GLU A 39 -13.51 8.96 -16.86
C GLU A 39 -12.03 8.74 -16.48
N ARG A 40 -11.70 8.81 -15.18
CA ARG A 40 -10.33 8.54 -14.68
C ARG A 40 -9.92 7.11 -14.98
N PHE A 41 -10.79 6.13 -14.71
CA PHE A 41 -10.49 4.73 -14.97
C PHE A 41 -10.30 4.48 -16.46
N ALA A 42 -11.19 5.01 -17.31
CA ALA A 42 -11.08 4.91 -18.76
C ALA A 42 -9.77 5.53 -19.30
N SER A 43 -9.32 6.64 -18.71
CA SER A 43 -8.07 7.31 -19.11
C SER A 43 -6.80 6.45 -18.94
N LEU A 44 -6.86 5.38 -18.14
CA LEU A 44 -5.76 4.44 -17.96
C LEU A 44 -5.54 3.50 -19.16
N GLY A 45 -6.50 3.45 -20.10
CA GLY A 45 -6.46 2.55 -21.25
C GLY A 45 -6.86 1.11 -20.93
N ILE A 46 -7.57 0.88 -19.82
CA ILE A 46 -8.12 -0.45 -19.50
C ILE A 46 -9.21 -0.84 -20.50
N GLU A 47 -9.28 -2.12 -20.86
CA GLU A 47 -10.31 -2.64 -21.78
C GLU A 47 -11.56 -3.13 -21.04
N ALA A 48 -11.39 -3.54 -19.79
CA ALA A 48 -12.49 -3.94 -18.92
C ALA A 48 -12.27 -3.47 -17.47
N LEU A 49 -13.37 -3.35 -16.72
CA LEU A 49 -13.36 -2.96 -15.32
C LEU A 49 -14.18 -3.95 -14.51
N ARG A 50 -13.55 -4.61 -13.53
CA ARG A 50 -14.26 -5.37 -12.49
C ARG A 50 -15.04 -4.39 -11.63
N TYR A 51 -16.34 -4.32 -11.88
CA TYR A 51 -17.21 -3.25 -11.41
C TYR A 51 -18.29 -3.78 -10.45
N PRO A 52 -18.52 -3.10 -9.31
CA PRO A 52 -19.51 -3.53 -8.33
C PRO A 52 -20.94 -3.37 -8.85
N VAL A 53 -21.69 -4.46 -8.83
CA VAL A 53 -23.15 -4.51 -8.98
C VAL A 53 -23.70 -5.21 -7.75
N LEU A 54 -23.36 -4.69 -6.58
CA LEU A 54 -23.44 -5.41 -5.31
C LEU A 54 -24.87 -5.58 -4.82
N TRP A 55 -25.21 -6.81 -4.44
CA TRP A 55 -26.52 -7.16 -3.90
C TRP A 55 -26.83 -6.39 -2.61
N GLU A 56 -25.88 -6.31 -1.68
CA GLU A 56 -26.06 -5.67 -0.37
C GLU A 56 -26.34 -4.17 -0.47
N ARG A 57 -25.86 -3.52 -1.53
CA ARG A 57 -26.08 -2.10 -1.77
C ARG A 57 -27.36 -1.84 -2.54
N THR A 58 -27.62 -2.66 -3.55
CA THR A 58 -28.69 -2.42 -4.52
C THR A 58 -30.04 -2.87 -4.01
N ALA A 59 -30.10 -4.04 -3.35
CA ALA A 59 -31.36 -4.65 -2.91
C ALA A 59 -31.27 -5.19 -1.46
N PRO A 60 -30.85 -4.38 -0.46
CA PRO A 60 -30.70 -4.84 0.93
C PRO A 60 -32.01 -5.30 1.57
N SER A 61 -33.16 -4.88 1.04
CA SER A 61 -34.50 -5.24 1.54
C SER A 61 -35.32 -6.04 0.53
N GLY A 62 -34.66 -6.71 -0.41
CA GLY A 62 -35.30 -7.49 -1.47
C GLY A 62 -35.48 -6.71 -2.78
N ILE A 63 -35.77 -7.45 -3.86
CA ILE A 63 -35.68 -6.93 -5.23
C ILE A 63 -36.77 -5.90 -5.57
N GLU A 64 -37.95 -6.00 -4.95
CA GLU A 64 -39.06 -5.07 -5.14
C GLU A 64 -38.73 -3.65 -4.64
N ALA A 65 -37.82 -3.55 -3.67
CA ALA A 65 -37.35 -2.29 -3.08
C ALA A 65 -35.95 -1.90 -3.57
N ALA A 66 -35.44 -2.52 -4.64
CA ALA A 66 -34.08 -2.28 -5.13
C ALA A 66 -33.90 -0.86 -5.67
N ASP A 67 -32.80 -0.21 -5.27
CA ASP A 67 -32.39 1.09 -5.79
C ASP A 67 -31.36 0.91 -6.90
N TRP A 68 -31.82 1.08 -8.14
CA TRP A 68 -30.99 0.96 -9.34
C TRP A 68 -30.30 2.27 -9.74
N SER A 69 -30.64 3.40 -9.11
CA SER A 69 -30.24 4.73 -9.59
C SER A 69 -28.72 4.88 -9.73
N TRP A 70 -27.96 4.34 -8.79
CA TRP A 70 -26.49 4.35 -8.81
C TRP A 70 -25.94 3.57 -10.01
N LEU A 71 -26.50 2.39 -10.30
CA LEU A 71 -26.06 1.53 -11.41
C LEU A 71 -26.52 2.07 -12.77
N ASP A 72 -27.73 2.64 -12.83
CA ASP A 72 -28.31 3.24 -14.03
C ASP A 72 -27.47 4.41 -14.54
N ALA A 73 -26.87 5.18 -13.64
CA ALA A 73 -25.96 6.27 -14.00
C ALA A 73 -24.62 5.74 -14.54
N ARG A 74 -24.09 4.65 -13.96
CA ARG A 74 -22.66 4.28 -14.11
C ARG A 74 -22.38 3.22 -15.17
N LEU A 75 -23.23 2.20 -15.27
CA LEU A 75 -22.99 1.11 -16.22
C LEU A 75 -23.08 1.58 -17.69
N PRO A 76 -24.08 2.39 -18.09
CA PRO A 76 -24.09 2.97 -19.44
C PRO A 76 -22.89 3.87 -19.71
N GLU A 77 -22.47 4.69 -18.72
CA GLU A 77 -21.33 5.59 -18.85
C GLU A 77 -20.02 4.82 -19.08
N LEU A 78 -19.76 3.73 -18.35
CA LEU A 78 -18.60 2.86 -18.60
C LEU A 78 -18.57 2.33 -20.03
N ARG A 79 -19.73 1.88 -20.53
CA ARG A 79 -19.85 1.40 -21.91
C ARG A 79 -19.62 2.51 -22.92
N ASP A 80 -20.14 3.71 -22.68
CA ASP A 80 -19.96 4.87 -23.54
C ASP A 80 -18.48 5.35 -23.55
N LEU A 81 -17.77 5.15 -22.44
CA LEU A 81 -16.31 5.34 -22.32
C LEU A 81 -15.49 4.20 -22.96
N GLY A 82 -16.14 3.17 -23.49
CA GLY A 82 -15.49 2.03 -24.13
C GLY A 82 -14.82 1.04 -23.17
N VAL A 83 -15.22 1.03 -21.91
CA VAL A 83 -14.72 0.10 -20.88
C VAL A 83 -15.78 -0.97 -20.60
N GLU A 84 -15.46 -2.23 -20.88
CA GLU A 84 -16.40 -3.35 -20.66
C GLU A 84 -16.55 -3.65 -19.15
N PRO A 85 -17.77 -3.57 -18.57
CA PRO A 85 -17.96 -3.93 -17.17
C PRO A 85 -17.93 -5.45 -16.97
N ILE A 86 -17.14 -5.91 -16.01
CA ILE A 86 -17.23 -7.26 -15.44
C ILE A 86 -18.01 -7.15 -14.14
N ALA A 87 -19.29 -7.52 -14.18
CA ALA A 87 -20.24 -7.27 -13.10
C ALA A 87 -20.02 -8.21 -11.90
N GLY A 88 -19.58 -7.65 -10.77
CA GLY A 88 -19.44 -8.35 -9.50
C GLY A 88 -20.69 -8.24 -8.64
N LEU A 89 -21.42 -9.33 -8.39
CA LEU A 89 -22.69 -9.29 -7.65
C LEU A 89 -22.50 -9.38 -6.11
N LEU A 90 -21.41 -10.01 -5.69
CA LEU A 90 -21.00 -10.16 -4.30
C LEU A 90 -19.47 -10.12 -4.21
N HIS A 91 -18.90 -9.28 -3.34
CA HIS A 91 -17.45 -9.15 -3.18
C HIS A 91 -17.08 -9.25 -1.69
N HIS A 92 -16.62 -10.44 -1.25
CA HIS A 92 -16.27 -10.76 0.14
C HIS A 92 -17.37 -10.52 1.20
N GLY A 93 -18.59 -10.15 0.79
CA GLY A 93 -19.74 -10.00 1.66
C GLY A 93 -20.49 -11.31 1.88
N SER A 94 -21.46 -11.29 2.79
CA SER A 94 -22.33 -12.44 3.09
C SER A 94 -23.75 -12.26 2.53
N GLY A 95 -23.96 -11.25 1.69
CA GLY A 95 -25.29 -10.82 1.26
C GLY A 95 -26.03 -10.06 2.37
N PRO A 96 -27.20 -9.48 2.06
CA PRO A 96 -28.01 -8.74 3.03
C PRO A 96 -28.83 -9.65 3.98
N LEU A 97 -28.72 -10.98 3.82
CA LEU A 97 -29.53 -11.93 4.58
C LEU A 97 -29.04 -12.08 6.03
N PRO A 98 -29.95 -12.30 7.00
CA PRO A 98 -29.57 -12.48 8.40
C PRO A 98 -28.59 -13.64 8.63
N GLY A 99 -28.81 -14.79 7.99
CA GLY A 99 -27.93 -15.96 8.07
C GLY A 99 -26.67 -15.89 7.19
N GLY A 100 -26.56 -14.85 6.36
CA GLY A 100 -25.44 -14.63 5.46
C GLY A 100 -25.22 -15.79 4.49
N LEU A 101 -23.98 -16.27 4.40
CA LEU A 101 -23.59 -17.37 3.51
C LEU A 101 -24.24 -18.72 3.85
N LEU A 102 -24.75 -18.88 5.08
CA LEU A 102 -25.43 -20.10 5.55
C LEU A 102 -26.95 -19.95 5.53
N ASP A 103 -27.48 -18.80 5.12
CA ASP A 103 -28.91 -18.59 5.03
C ASP A 103 -29.50 -19.58 4.00
N PRO A 104 -30.58 -20.31 4.33
CA PRO A 104 -31.18 -21.28 3.41
C PRO A 104 -31.65 -20.62 2.10
N ASP A 105 -31.98 -19.33 2.12
CA ASP A 105 -32.45 -18.60 0.95
C ASP A 105 -31.30 -17.96 0.15
N PHE A 106 -30.04 -18.06 0.60
CA PHE A 106 -28.90 -17.38 -0.03
C PHE A 106 -28.76 -17.66 -1.54
N VAL A 107 -28.85 -18.94 -1.91
CA VAL A 107 -28.72 -19.39 -3.31
C VAL A 107 -29.85 -18.82 -4.18
N GLU A 108 -31.08 -18.92 -3.70
CA GLU A 108 -32.26 -18.46 -4.45
C GLU A 108 -32.28 -16.93 -4.58
N ARG A 109 -31.97 -16.22 -3.50
CA ARG A 109 -32.01 -14.75 -3.47
C ARG A 109 -30.89 -14.10 -4.29
N LEU A 110 -29.68 -14.68 -4.30
CA LEU A 110 -28.63 -14.20 -5.19
C LEU A 110 -29.01 -14.45 -6.66
N ALA A 111 -29.63 -15.58 -6.98
CA ALA A 111 -30.11 -15.88 -8.33
C ALA A 111 -31.26 -14.94 -8.76
N GLU A 112 -32.19 -14.61 -7.86
CA GLU A 112 -33.24 -13.60 -8.07
C GLU A 112 -32.63 -12.23 -8.38
N PHE A 113 -31.62 -11.81 -7.61
CA PHE A 113 -30.90 -10.57 -7.87
C PHE A 113 -30.16 -10.60 -9.21
N ALA A 114 -29.46 -11.69 -9.53
CA ALA A 114 -28.76 -11.88 -10.80
C ALA A 114 -29.72 -11.82 -12.00
N ARG A 115 -30.91 -12.44 -11.89
CA ARG A 115 -31.99 -12.33 -12.89
C ARG A 115 -32.36 -10.88 -13.14
N ALA A 116 -32.59 -10.11 -12.07
CA ALA A 116 -32.99 -8.71 -12.19
C ALA A 116 -31.88 -7.84 -12.83
N VAL A 117 -30.62 -8.08 -12.48
CA VAL A 117 -29.46 -7.43 -13.13
C VAL A 117 -29.45 -7.73 -14.64
N ALA A 118 -29.56 -9.01 -15.03
CA ALA A 118 -29.54 -9.41 -16.44
C ALA A 118 -30.74 -8.88 -17.24
N GLN A 119 -31.92 -8.80 -16.63
CA GLN A 119 -33.10 -8.18 -17.24
C GLN A 119 -32.91 -6.69 -17.47
N ARG A 120 -32.31 -5.99 -16.50
CA ARG A 120 -32.10 -4.54 -16.56
C ARG A 120 -30.98 -4.15 -17.51
N TYR A 121 -29.91 -4.94 -17.54
CA TYR A 121 -28.72 -4.69 -18.35
C TYR A 121 -28.41 -5.90 -19.26
N PRO A 122 -29.29 -6.21 -20.25
CA PRO A 122 -29.17 -7.41 -21.07
C PRO A 122 -27.93 -7.41 -21.99
N TRP A 123 -27.24 -6.27 -22.08
CA TRP A 123 -26.01 -6.10 -22.85
C TRP A 123 -24.75 -6.47 -22.07
N LEU A 124 -24.80 -6.60 -20.74
CA LEU A 124 -23.65 -7.03 -19.94
C LEU A 124 -23.26 -8.46 -20.32
N GLU A 125 -21.99 -8.66 -20.68
CA GLU A 125 -21.49 -9.96 -21.12
C GLU A 125 -20.67 -10.67 -20.03
N TYR A 126 -19.92 -9.97 -19.19
CA TYR A 126 -19.01 -10.58 -18.22
C TYR A 126 -19.52 -10.44 -16.78
N TYR A 127 -19.49 -11.55 -16.03
CA TYR A 127 -19.98 -11.61 -14.65
C TYR A 127 -19.02 -12.35 -13.72
N THR A 128 -18.94 -11.87 -12.48
CA THR A 128 -18.38 -12.57 -11.32
C THR A 128 -19.48 -12.59 -10.25
N PRO A 129 -20.39 -13.57 -10.23
CA PRO A 129 -21.49 -13.60 -9.26
C PRO A 129 -21.01 -13.54 -7.81
N VAL A 130 -19.94 -14.28 -7.48
CA VAL A 130 -19.31 -14.25 -6.15
C VAL A 130 -17.80 -14.17 -6.33
N ASN A 131 -17.17 -13.14 -5.75
CA ASN A 131 -15.71 -13.00 -5.69
C ASN A 131 -15.12 -13.96 -4.64
N GLU A 132 -14.05 -14.66 -5.01
CA GLU A 132 -13.29 -15.59 -4.15
C GLU A 132 -14.16 -16.44 -3.18
N PRO A 133 -15.01 -17.35 -3.69
CA PRO A 133 -15.85 -18.19 -2.83
C PRO A 133 -15.05 -18.96 -1.77
N ASN A 134 -13.86 -19.47 -2.12
CA ASN A 134 -13.02 -20.25 -1.22
C ASN A 134 -12.40 -19.37 -0.14
N THR A 135 -11.75 -18.25 -0.50
CA THR A 135 -11.21 -17.30 0.49
C THR A 135 -12.29 -16.79 1.42
N THR A 136 -13.42 -16.34 0.87
CA THR A 136 -14.54 -15.80 1.66
C THR A 136 -15.09 -16.85 2.62
N ALA A 137 -15.26 -18.10 2.17
CA ALA A 137 -15.68 -19.20 3.04
C ALA A 137 -14.66 -19.48 4.15
N ARG A 138 -13.34 -19.43 3.87
CA ARG A 138 -12.30 -19.64 4.89
C ARG A 138 -12.36 -18.58 5.98
N PHE A 139 -12.43 -17.31 5.60
CA PHE A 139 -12.49 -16.20 6.55
C PHE A 139 -13.79 -16.19 7.36
N SER A 140 -14.89 -16.67 6.76
CA SER A 140 -16.21 -16.67 7.39
C SER A 140 -16.48 -17.93 8.22
N GLY A 141 -15.94 -19.08 7.84
CA GLY A 141 -16.30 -20.39 8.40
C GLY A 141 -15.17 -21.18 9.04
N LEU A 142 -13.90 -20.95 8.69
CA LEU A 142 -12.75 -21.56 9.39
C LEU A 142 -12.15 -20.60 10.42
N TYR A 143 -11.87 -19.37 10.01
CA TYR A 143 -11.20 -18.38 10.88
C TYR A 143 -12.20 -17.56 11.68
N GLY A 144 -13.46 -17.52 11.24
CA GLY A 144 -14.55 -16.82 11.91
C GLY A 144 -14.34 -15.32 12.05
N VAL A 145 -13.48 -14.71 11.23
CA VAL A 145 -13.20 -13.28 11.27
C VAL A 145 -14.31 -12.48 10.58
N TRP A 146 -14.98 -13.08 9.61
CA TRP A 146 -16.13 -12.50 8.89
C TRP A 146 -17.42 -13.25 9.19
N HIS A 147 -18.55 -12.59 8.97
CA HIS A 147 -19.87 -13.21 9.15
C HIS A 147 -20.06 -14.43 8.22
N PRO A 148 -20.59 -15.58 8.69
CA PRO A 148 -21.31 -15.77 9.96
C PRO A 148 -20.47 -16.24 11.15
N HIS A 149 -19.14 -16.07 11.12
CA HIS A 149 -18.24 -16.36 12.24
C HIS A 149 -18.17 -17.84 12.66
N GLY A 150 -18.26 -18.76 11.70
CA GLY A 150 -17.96 -20.16 11.93
C GLY A 150 -16.48 -20.39 12.23
N THR A 151 -16.17 -21.49 12.90
CA THR A 151 -14.78 -21.85 13.28
C THR A 151 -14.52 -23.34 13.10
N ASP A 152 -15.15 -23.95 12.07
CA ASP A 152 -15.14 -25.38 11.85
C ASP A 152 -15.28 -25.73 10.36
N ASP A 153 -14.81 -26.93 10.00
CA ASP A 153 -14.78 -27.39 8.61
C ASP A 153 -16.18 -27.48 7.97
N ARG A 154 -17.21 -27.86 8.74
CA ARG A 154 -18.57 -27.98 8.23
C ARG A 154 -19.11 -26.62 7.81
N THR A 155 -18.94 -25.62 8.66
CA THR A 155 -19.40 -24.26 8.39
C THR A 155 -18.69 -23.68 7.16
N TYR A 156 -17.38 -23.86 7.06
CA TYR A 156 -16.61 -23.46 5.89
C TYR A 156 -17.08 -24.15 4.60
N LEU A 157 -17.19 -25.47 4.60
CA LEU A 157 -17.58 -26.22 3.41
C LEU A 157 -19.01 -25.90 2.98
N GLN A 158 -19.94 -25.74 3.93
CA GLN A 158 -21.31 -25.34 3.61
C GLN A 158 -21.35 -23.95 2.98
N ALA A 159 -20.62 -22.97 3.54
CA ALA A 159 -20.54 -21.63 2.97
C ALA A 159 -19.93 -21.64 1.55
N LEU A 160 -18.91 -22.46 1.31
CA LEU A 160 -18.31 -22.63 -0.02
C LEU A 160 -19.31 -23.25 -1.01
N ILE A 161 -19.99 -24.34 -0.62
CA ILE A 161 -21.00 -25.00 -1.46
C ILE A 161 -22.13 -24.03 -1.78
N ASN A 162 -22.65 -23.29 -0.81
CA ASN A 162 -23.72 -22.32 -1.01
C ASN A 162 -23.30 -21.23 -2.01
N GLN A 163 -22.08 -20.70 -1.89
CA GLN A 163 -21.56 -19.72 -2.86
C GLN A 163 -21.41 -20.31 -4.26
N CYS A 164 -20.85 -21.53 -4.40
CA CYS A 164 -20.74 -22.19 -5.70
C CYS A 164 -22.12 -22.48 -6.32
N LYS A 165 -23.09 -22.98 -5.54
CA LYS A 165 -24.48 -23.19 -5.97
C LYS A 165 -25.13 -21.88 -6.41
N ALA A 166 -24.91 -20.81 -5.64
CA ALA A 166 -25.41 -19.48 -5.97
C ALA A 166 -24.82 -18.96 -7.28
N THR A 167 -23.52 -19.17 -7.54
CA THR A 167 -22.90 -18.86 -8.85
C THR A 167 -23.55 -19.64 -9.99
N VAL A 168 -23.77 -20.95 -9.83
CA VAL A 168 -24.44 -21.79 -10.85
C VAL A 168 -25.85 -21.27 -11.15
N CYS A 169 -26.65 -21.04 -10.10
CA CYS A 169 -28.02 -20.55 -10.24
C CYS A 169 -28.07 -19.14 -10.83
N ALA A 170 -27.22 -18.22 -10.37
CA ALA A 170 -27.10 -16.88 -10.93
C ALA A 170 -26.76 -16.93 -12.42
N MET A 171 -25.76 -17.73 -12.83
CA MET A 171 -25.39 -17.83 -14.24
C MET A 171 -26.48 -18.46 -15.11
N ARG A 172 -27.29 -19.40 -14.57
CA ARG A 172 -28.47 -19.93 -15.27
C ARG A 172 -29.48 -18.83 -15.55
N GLU A 173 -29.78 -18.03 -14.53
CA GLU A 173 -30.69 -16.91 -14.67
C GLU A 173 -30.18 -15.85 -15.64
N ILE A 174 -28.91 -15.47 -15.52
CA ILE A 174 -28.27 -14.51 -16.43
C ILE A 174 -28.32 -15.03 -17.88
N ARG A 175 -27.95 -16.29 -18.11
CA ARG A 175 -27.91 -16.90 -19.46
C ARG A 175 -29.29 -17.14 -20.06
N ALA A 176 -30.35 -17.18 -19.26
CA ALA A 176 -31.72 -17.20 -19.76
C ALA A 176 -32.10 -15.90 -20.49
N PHE A 177 -31.51 -14.76 -20.09
CA PHE A 177 -31.71 -13.46 -20.74
C PHE A 177 -30.62 -13.11 -21.76
N ASN A 178 -29.35 -13.40 -21.43
CA ASN A 178 -28.20 -13.24 -22.31
C ASN A 178 -27.43 -14.56 -22.46
N PRO A 179 -27.75 -15.39 -23.48
CA PRO A 179 -27.06 -16.66 -23.72
C PRO A 179 -25.55 -16.55 -23.99
N ARG A 180 -25.04 -15.35 -24.28
CA ARG A 180 -23.61 -15.08 -24.50
C ARG A 180 -22.87 -14.70 -23.22
N ALA A 181 -23.56 -14.59 -22.08
CA ALA A 181 -22.95 -14.17 -20.83
C ALA A 181 -21.87 -15.17 -20.35
N LYS A 182 -20.72 -14.62 -20.00
CA LYS A 182 -19.50 -15.30 -19.61
C LYS A 182 -19.26 -15.19 -18.10
N LEU A 183 -18.91 -16.31 -17.49
CA LEU A 183 -18.47 -16.40 -16.11
C LEU A 183 -16.97 -16.14 -16.03
N VAL A 184 -16.57 -15.06 -15.37
CA VAL A 184 -15.22 -14.80 -14.90
C VAL A 184 -15.18 -15.16 -13.41
N GLN A 185 -14.77 -16.37 -13.08
CA GLN A 185 -14.75 -16.81 -11.68
C GLN A 185 -13.37 -16.62 -11.08
N THR A 186 -13.32 -15.81 -10.02
CA THR A 186 -12.09 -15.43 -9.32
C THR A 186 -11.94 -16.20 -8.00
N ASP A 187 -10.69 -16.48 -7.63
CA ASP A 187 -10.29 -16.93 -6.29
C ASP A 187 -8.79 -16.65 -6.06
N ASP A 188 -8.34 -16.64 -4.80
CA ASP A 188 -6.91 -16.55 -4.47
C ASP A 188 -6.19 -17.84 -4.89
N LEU A 189 -5.15 -17.70 -5.70
CA LEU A 189 -4.29 -18.83 -6.08
C LEU A 189 -2.94 -18.72 -5.37
N GLY A 190 -2.87 -19.29 -4.18
CA GLY A 190 -1.63 -19.46 -3.43
C GLY A 190 -0.90 -20.79 -3.69
N LYS A 191 0.26 -20.98 -3.06
CA LYS A 191 0.95 -22.29 -2.93
C LYS A 191 1.46 -22.45 -1.52
N THR A 192 1.25 -23.62 -0.95
CA THR A 192 1.83 -23.98 0.34
C THR A 192 3.05 -24.86 0.12
N GLN A 193 4.13 -24.55 0.83
CA GLN A 193 5.34 -25.36 0.94
C GLN A 193 5.57 -25.69 2.42
N GLY A 194 6.43 -26.65 2.73
CA GLY A 194 6.75 -26.93 4.13
C GLY A 194 7.82 -27.98 4.32
N THR A 195 8.13 -28.25 5.59
CA THR A 195 9.05 -29.32 5.97
C THR A 195 8.50 -30.70 5.56
N PRO A 196 9.36 -31.73 5.42
CA PRO A 196 8.90 -33.09 5.14
C PRO A 196 7.85 -33.61 6.14
N ALA A 197 7.92 -33.18 7.41
CA ALA A 197 6.93 -33.55 8.43
C ALA A 197 5.53 -32.96 8.14
N MET A 198 5.47 -31.81 7.47
CA MET A 198 4.23 -31.12 7.10
C MET A 198 3.66 -31.58 5.75
N ALA A 199 4.30 -32.51 5.03
CA ALA A 199 3.93 -32.89 3.67
C ALA A 199 2.43 -33.19 3.47
N LYS A 200 1.81 -33.94 4.39
CA LYS A 200 0.36 -34.25 4.30
C LYS A 200 -0.52 -33.01 4.38
N LEU A 201 -0.19 -32.06 5.26
CA LEU A 201 -0.93 -30.81 5.42
C LEU A 201 -0.69 -29.87 4.25
N VAL A 202 0.55 -29.83 3.76
CA VAL A 202 0.94 -29.11 2.55
C VAL A 202 0.14 -29.60 1.35
N ASP A 203 0.06 -30.92 1.14
CA ASP A 203 -0.73 -31.54 0.08
C ASP A 203 -2.22 -31.18 0.22
N PHE A 204 -2.78 -31.30 1.42
CA PHE A 204 -4.16 -30.92 1.71
C PHE A 204 -4.45 -29.44 1.35
N TYR A 205 -3.60 -28.50 1.77
CA TYR A 205 -3.77 -27.09 1.41
C TYR A 205 -3.64 -26.83 -0.10
N ASN A 206 -2.71 -27.52 -0.76
CA ASN A 206 -2.49 -27.39 -2.19
C ASN A 206 -3.60 -28.01 -3.05
N GLU A 207 -4.36 -28.97 -2.52
CA GLU A 207 -5.63 -29.41 -3.11
C GLU A 207 -6.77 -28.44 -2.77
N ARG A 208 -6.83 -27.93 -1.53
CA ARG A 208 -7.95 -27.08 -1.06
C ARG A 208 -8.05 -25.76 -1.82
N ARG A 209 -6.93 -25.18 -2.24
CA ARG A 209 -6.92 -23.92 -3.02
C ARG A 209 -7.67 -24.01 -4.35
N TRP A 210 -7.89 -25.21 -4.90
CA TRP A 210 -8.61 -25.39 -6.17
C TRP A 210 -10.14 -25.51 -6.02
N LEU A 211 -10.64 -25.68 -4.80
CA LEU A 211 -11.99 -26.20 -4.57
C LEU A 211 -13.12 -25.39 -5.22
N SER A 212 -13.08 -24.06 -5.22
CA SER A 212 -14.16 -23.27 -5.82
C SER A 212 -14.30 -23.53 -7.32
N TRP A 213 -13.18 -23.57 -8.05
CA TRP A 213 -13.17 -23.92 -9.47
C TRP A 213 -13.48 -25.41 -9.69
N ASP A 214 -12.92 -26.32 -8.91
CA ASP A 214 -13.19 -27.76 -9.06
C ASP A 214 -14.68 -28.08 -8.86
N LEU A 215 -15.32 -27.45 -7.87
CA LEU A 215 -16.75 -27.57 -7.62
C LEU A 215 -17.56 -27.05 -8.82
N LEU A 216 -17.24 -25.87 -9.34
CA LEU A 216 -17.93 -25.28 -10.50
C LEU A 216 -17.68 -26.06 -11.79
N CYS A 217 -16.52 -26.68 -11.95
CA CYS A 217 -16.19 -27.57 -13.06
C CYS A 217 -16.80 -28.98 -12.90
N GLY A 218 -17.45 -29.29 -11.78
CA GLY A 218 -18.04 -30.60 -11.49
C GLY A 218 -17.01 -31.70 -11.25
N MET A 219 -15.79 -31.35 -10.82
CA MET A 219 -14.66 -32.27 -10.63
C MET A 219 -14.65 -32.95 -9.26
N VAL A 220 -15.40 -32.42 -8.28
CA VAL A 220 -15.47 -32.97 -6.92
C VAL A 220 -16.52 -34.09 -6.86
N VAL A 221 -16.07 -35.32 -7.10
CA VAL A 221 -16.85 -36.56 -7.10
C VAL A 221 -16.14 -37.65 -6.26
N PRO A 222 -16.77 -38.82 -5.98
CA PRO A 222 -16.07 -39.92 -5.31
C PRO A 222 -14.74 -40.26 -5.98
N GLY A 223 -13.64 -40.17 -5.21
CA GLY A 223 -12.26 -40.33 -5.70
C GLY A 223 -11.47 -39.02 -5.84
N HIS A 224 -12.13 -37.85 -5.76
CA HIS A 224 -11.43 -36.58 -5.61
C HIS A 224 -10.57 -36.58 -4.33
N PRO A 225 -9.34 -36.00 -4.33
CA PRO A 225 -8.44 -36.03 -3.16
C PRO A 225 -9.06 -35.50 -1.86
N LEU A 226 -10.00 -34.56 -1.99
CA LEU A 226 -10.72 -33.97 -0.87
C LEU A 226 -12.12 -34.54 -0.63
N TRP A 227 -12.55 -35.59 -1.35
CA TRP A 227 -13.89 -36.16 -1.18
C TRP A 227 -14.19 -36.57 0.26
N GLN A 228 -13.28 -37.31 0.89
CA GLN A 228 -13.45 -37.76 2.27
C GLN A 228 -13.50 -36.61 3.27
N TYR A 229 -12.82 -35.50 2.99
CA TYR A 229 -12.86 -34.30 3.85
C TYR A 229 -14.27 -33.70 3.92
N PHE A 230 -15.02 -33.67 2.82
CA PHE A 230 -16.44 -33.26 2.86
C PHE A 230 -17.28 -34.19 3.74
N MET A 231 -17.07 -35.51 3.60
CA MET A 231 -17.83 -36.51 4.34
C MET A 231 -17.51 -36.46 5.85
N ASP A 232 -16.23 -36.30 6.20
CA ASP A 232 -15.77 -36.20 7.59
C ASP A 232 -16.29 -34.92 8.27
N ALA A 233 -16.44 -33.83 7.51
CA ALA A 233 -17.08 -32.61 7.98
C ALA A 233 -18.62 -32.73 8.10
N GLY A 234 -19.20 -33.84 7.67
CA GLY A 234 -20.64 -34.10 7.75
C GLY A 234 -21.47 -33.37 6.70
N ILE A 235 -20.87 -33.02 5.56
CA ILE A 235 -21.60 -32.56 4.37
C ILE A 235 -22.28 -33.76 3.70
N ALA A 236 -23.53 -33.59 3.29
CA ALA A 236 -24.26 -34.66 2.63
C ALA A 236 -23.74 -34.89 1.20
N GLU A 237 -23.66 -36.15 0.79
CA GLU A 237 -23.12 -36.55 -0.52
C GLU A 237 -23.88 -35.89 -1.68
N ASP A 238 -25.21 -35.85 -1.60
CA ASP A 238 -26.08 -35.23 -2.59
C ASP A 238 -25.87 -33.72 -2.72
N GLU A 239 -25.47 -33.03 -1.65
CA GLU A 239 -25.15 -31.61 -1.71
C GLU A 239 -23.92 -31.31 -2.56
N VAL A 240 -22.89 -32.16 -2.46
CA VAL A 240 -21.66 -32.04 -3.25
C VAL A 240 -21.92 -32.50 -4.70
N LEU A 241 -22.57 -33.66 -4.86
CA LEU A 241 -22.90 -34.20 -6.18
C LEU A 241 -23.82 -33.29 -6.99
N TRP A 242 -24.66 -32.47 -6.33
CA TRP A 242 -25.45 -31.46 -7.03
C TRP A 242 -24.56 -30.56 -7.91
N LEU A 243 -23.37 -30.15 -7.47
CA LEU A 243 -22.47 -29.32 -8.27
C LEU A 243 -21.83 -30.09 -9.44
N ALA A 244 -21.57 -31.38 -9.25
CA ALA A 244 -21.12 -32.27 -10.33
C ALA A 244 -22.20 -32.51 -11.39
N ASP A 245 -23.46 -32.62 -10.98
CA ASP A 245 -24.63 -32.78 -11.87
C ASP A 245 -25.04 -31.45 -12.54
N ASN A 246 -24.60 -30.32 -11.98
CA ASN A 246 -24.94 -28.98 -12.43
C ASN A 246 -23.69 -28.12 -12.67
N PRO A 247 -22.73 -28.57 -13.49
CA PRO A 247 -21.46 -27.86 -13.66
C PRO A 247 -21.69 -26.52 -14.35
N CYS A 248 -20.97 -25.51 -13.89
CA CYS A 248 -20.88 -24.18 -14.50
C CYS A 248 -19.41 -23.78 -14.61
N PRO A 249 -18.62 -24.48 -15.45
CA PRO A 249 -17.20 -24.19 -15.58
C PRO A 249 -17.01 -22.74 -16.05
N PRO A 250 -16.03 -22.00 -15.49
CA PRO A 250 -15.80 -20.62 -15.89
C PRO A 250 -15.43 -20.50 -17.37
N ASP A 251 -15.90 -19.43 -18.00
CA ASP A 251 -15.45 -19.03 -19.33
C ASP A 251 -14.02 -18.45 -19.25
N ILE A 252 -13.68 -17.82 -18.12
CA ILE A 252 -12.33 -17.38 -17.77
C ILE A 252 -12.06 -17.77 -16.30
N ILE A 253 -10.94 -18.46 -16.06
CA ILE A 253 -10.41 -18.69 -14.71
C ILE A 253 -9.67 -17.41 -14.28
N GLY A 254 -10.21 -16.73 -13.27
CA GLY A 254 -9.64 -15.52 -12.71
C GLY A 254 -8.71 -15.83 -11.53
N ILE A 255 -7.44 -15.45 -11.63
CA ILE A 255 -6.43 -15.67 -10.60
C ILE A 255 -6.23 -14.38 -9.81
N ASN A 256 -6.55 -14.39 -8.52
CA ASN A 256 -6.12 -13.35 -7.60
C ASN A 256 -4.79 -13.78 -6.99
N TYR A 257 -3.79 -12.89 -7.01
CA TYR A 257 -2.45 -13.22 -6.51
C TYR A 257 -1.80 -12.05 -5.80
N TYR A 258 -1.37 -12.33 -4.58
CA TYR A 258 -0.73 -11.40 -3.67
C TYR A 258 0.63 -11.94 -3.24
N ILE A 259 1.51 -11.05 -2.80
CA ILE A 259 2.83 -11.46 -2.31
C ILE A 259 2.75 -12.39 -1.08
N THR A 260 1.62 -12.38 -0.38
CA THR A 260 1.34 -13.20 0.80
C THR A 260 0.56 -14.48 0.48
N SER A 261 0.18 -14.72 -0.79
CA SER A 261 -0.59 -15.91 -1.20
C SER A 261 0.22 -17.21 -1.06
N GLU A 262 1.55 -17.15 -1.06
CA GLU A 262 2.40 -18.32 -0.87
C GLU A 262 2.82 -18.50 0.60
N ARG A 263 2.67 -19.73 1.12
CA ARG A 263 2.82 -20.07 2.54
C ARG A 263 3.91 -21.10 2.79
N TRP A 264 4.54 -21.04 3.95
CA TRP A 264 5.51 -22.00 4.46
C TRP A 264 5.03 -22.58 5.80
N LEU A 265 4.94 -23.91 5.86
CA LEU A 265 4.58 -24.66 7.07
C LEU A 265 5.80 -25.36 7.68
N ASP A 266 5.98 -25.20 8.99
CA ASP A 266 7.09 -25.82 9.72
C ASP A 266 6.62 -26.40 11.06
N ASP A 267 6.98 -27.65 11.34
CA ASP A 267 6.68 -28.33 12.60
C ASP A 267 7.47 -27.79 13.80
N ARG A 268 8.52 -27.00 13.56
CA ARG A 268 9.38 -26.40 14.59
C ARG A 268 8.93 -24.98 14.91
N ALA A 269 7.70 -24.85 15.39
CA ALA A 269 7.01 -23.56 15.58
C ALA A 269 7.79 -22.54 16.44
N GLU A 270 8.60 -23.03 17.38
CA GLU A 270 9.44 -22.22 18.26
C GLU A 270 10.50 -21.39 17.54
N ASN A 271 10.89 -21.75 16.31
CA ASN A 271 11.84 -21.00 15.48
C ASN A 271 11.23 -19.72 14.88
N TYR A 272 9.91 -19.55 15.01
CA TYR A 272 9.15 -18.48 14.36
C TYR A 272 8.56 -17.53 15.41
N PRO A 273 8.24 -16.27 15.03
CA PRO A 273 7.60 -15.32 15.92
C PRO A 273 6.24 -15.85 16.40
N GLU A 274 5.84 -15.48 17.61
CA GLU A 274 4.64 -16.00 18.26
C GLU A 274 3.36 -15.81 17.42
N ALA A 275 3.25 -14.68 16.73
CA ALA A 275 2.10 -14.37 15.87
C ALA A 275 1.90 -15.35 14.69
N TYR A 276 2.92 -16.12 14.31
CA TYR A 276 2.86 -17.10 13.22
C TYR A 276 2.76 -18.55 13.73
N ARG A 277 2.70 -18.76 15.05
CA ARG A 277 2.54 -20.08 15.65
C ARG A 277 1.05 -20.40 15.73
N CYS A 278 0.66 -21.54 15.16
CA CYS A 278 -0.72 -22.01 15.22
C CYS A 278 -0.80 -23.46 15.69
N ASP A 279 -2.02 -23.89 16.02
CA ASP A 279 -2.36 -25.27 16.29
C ASP A 279 -3.27 -25.78 15.18
N TRP A 280 -2.92 -26.93 14.62
CA TRP A 280 -3.72 -27.62 13.61
C TRP A 280 -4.09 -29.00 14.12
N TYR A 281 -5.33 -29.18 14.60
CA TYR A 281 -5.83 -30.44 15.15
C TYR A 281 -4.89 -31.06 16.21
N GLY A 282 -4.35 -30.24 17.11
CA GLY A 282 -3.41 -30.66 18.15
C GLY A 282 -1.95 -30.73 17.71
N HIS A 283 -1.64 -30.36 16.46
CA HIS A 283 -0.28 -30.24 15.95
C HIS A 283 0.15 -28.77 15.98
N ARG A 284 1.09 -28.44 16.86
CA ARG A 284 1.70 -27.12 16.90
C ARG A 284 2.65 -26.94 15.71
N LEU A 285 2.47 -25.87 14.95
CA LEU A 285 3.27 -25.55 13.77
C LEU A 285 3.41 -24.04 13.57
N ALA A 286 4.26 -23.62 12.65
CA ALA A 286 4.31 -22.26 12.13
C ALA A 286 3.71 -22.19 10.73
N ASP A 287 2.90 -21.17 10.48
CA ASP A 287 2.36 -20.82 9.17
C ASP A 287 2.72 -19.36 8.87
N ILE A 288 3.61 -19.15 7.91
CA ILE A 288 4.16 -17.83 7.57
C ILE A 288 4.26 -17.65 6.05
N GLU A 289 4.19 -16.41 5.55
CA GLU A 289 4.38 -16.12 4.14
C GLU A 289 5.78 -16.55 3.68
N THR A 290 5.89 -17.20 2.52
CA THR A 290 7.19 -17.61 1.97
C THR A 290 8.13 -16.42 1.78
N ALA A 291 7.59 -15.27 1.38
CA ALA A 291 8.32 -14.01 1.23
C ALA A 291 8.99 -13.54 2.53
N ARG A 292 8.53 -14.00 3.71
CA ARG A 292 9.05 -13.61 5.04
C ARG A 292 10.00 -14.63 5.66
N VAL A 293 10.21 -15.79 5.03
CA VAL A 293 11.06 -16.86 5.60
C VAL A 293 11.99 -17.56 4.60
N LEU A 294 11.56 -17.76 3.34
CA LEU A 294 12.35 -18.56 2.40
C LEU A 294 13.50 -17.75 1.80
N ALA A 295 14.71 -18.32 1.95
CA ALA A 295 15.94 -17.76 1.42
C ALA A 295 15.90 -17.63 -0.12
N GLY A 296 15.50 -18.69 -0.80
CA GLY A 296 15.35 -18.75 -2.26
C GLY A 296 13.98 -18.25 -2.71
N PRO A 297 13.86 -17.75 -3.95
CA PRO A 297 12.56 -17.39 -4.53
C PRO A 297 11.69 -18.65 -4.73
N THR A 298 10.38 -18.48 -4.61
CA THR A 298 9.41 -19.49 -5.05
C THR A 298 9.27 -19.48 -6.58
N GLY A 299 8.45 -20.40 -7.12
CA GLY A 299 8.06 -20.36 -8.52
C GLY A 299 7.22 -19.13 -8.89
N GLY A 300 6.64 -18.45 -7.90
CA GLY A 300 5.84 -17.23 -8.07
C GLY A 300 4.58 -17.46 -8.91
N ILE A 301 3.96 -16.35 -9.32
CA ILE A 301 2.75 -16.36 -10.17
C ILE A 301 2.95 -17.12 -11.47
N ARG A 302 4.16 -17.12 -12.05
CA ARG A 302 4.42 -17.77 -13.34
C ARG A 302 4.17 -19.29 -13.27
N ALA A 303 4.68 -19.94 -12.23
CA ALA A 303 4.44 -21.37 -12.01
C ALA A 303 2.95 -21.68 -11.77
N LEU A 304 2.24 -20.76 -11.09
CA LEU A 304 0.83 -20.91 -10.77
C LEU A 304 -0.07 -20.76 -12.00
N ILE A 305 0.26 -19.84 -12.92
CA ILE A 305 -0.39 -19.74 -14.23
C ILE A 305 -0.27 -21.06 -14.99
N ASP A 306 0.93 -21.65 -15.03
CA ASP A 306 1.18 -22.92 -15.73
C ASP A 306 0.45 -24.11 -15.05
N GLU A 307 0.31 -24.10 -13.72
CA GLU A 307 -0.51 -25.08 -12.99
C GLU A 307 -2.01 -24.95 -13.32
N ALA A 308 -2.55 -23.73 -13.31
CA ALA A 308 -3.96 -23.47 -13.61
C ALA A 308 -4.30 -23.84 -15.08
N TRP A 309 -3.43 -23.45 -16.02
CA TRP A 309 -3.59 -23.78 -17.44
C TRP A 309 -3.63 -25.29 -17.67
N ARG A 310 -2.67 -26.04 -17.09
CA ARG A 310 -2.64 -27.51 -17.20
C ARG A 310 -3.83 -28.20 -16.55
N ARG A 311 -4.39 -27.60 -15.48
CA ARG A 311 -5.52 -28.19 -14.76
C ARG A 311 -6.83 -28.03 -15.53
N TYR A 312 -7.09 -26.83 -16.05
CA TYR A 312 -8.40 -26.48 -16.58
C TYR A 312 -8.46 -26.36 -18.11
N GLU A 313 -7.33 -26.13 -18.78
CA GLU A 313 -7.23 -25.89 -20.23
C GLU A 313 -8.25 -24.83 -20.72
N ARG A 314 -8.40 -23.78 -19.91
CA ARG A 314 -9.37 -22.70 -20.10
C ARG A 314 -8.68 -21.35 -20.07
N PRO A 315 -9.27 -20.32 -20.71
CA PRO A 315 -8.72 -18.98 -20.68
C PRO A 315 -8.48 -18.49 -19.26
N LEU A 316 -7.34 -17.84 -19.05
CA LEU A 316 -6.92 -17.30 -17.76
C LEU A 316 -6.94 -15.78 -17.79
N ALA A 317 -7.16 -15.17 -16.63
CA ALA A 317 -6.84 -13.77 -16.39
C ALA A 317 -6.31 -13.62 -14.96
N ILE A 318 -5.34 -12.73 -14.74
CA ILE A 318 -5.02 -12.29 -13.38
C ILE A 318 -6.07 -11.25 -13.03
N THR A 319 -6.97 -11.57 -12.12
CA THR A 319 -8.16 -10.78 -11.80
C THR A 319 -7.98 -9.82 -10.63
N GLU A 320 -6.94 -10.02 -9.82
CA GLU A 320 -6.45 -9.08 -8.82
C GLU A 320 -4.94 -9.24 -8.65
N ALA A 321 -4.22 -8.12 -8.64
CA ALA A 321 -2.83 -8.04 -8.24
C ALA A 321 -2.58 -6.70 -7.53
N HIS A 322 -2.23 -6.76 -6.25
CA HIS A 322 -1.90 -5.60 -5.42
C HIS A 322 -0.74 -5.90 -4.48
N ILE A 323 -0.10 -4.84 -3.99
CA ILE A 323 0.84 -4.94 -2.90
C ILE A 323 0.78 -3.68 -2.03
N ASP A 324 0.66 -3.89 -0.72
CA ASP A 324 0.88 -2.86 0.29
C ASP A 324 2.39 -2.56 0.38
N ALA A 325 2.84 -1.54 -0.34
CA ALA A 325 4.23 -1.14 -0.37
C ALA A 325 4.42 0.32 -0.84
N THR A 326 5.64 0.81 -0.69
CA THR A 326 6.12 2.07 -1.29
C THR A 326 6.00 2.07 -2.82
N ARG A 327 5.93 3.26 -3.45
CA ARG A 327 5.59 3.41 -4.87
C ARG A 327 6.42 2.55 -5.83
N GLN A 328 7.75 2.52 -5.67
CA GLN A 328 8.63 1.74 -6.52
C GLN A 328 8.35 0.24 -6.43
N ASP A 329 7.97 -0.25 -5.25
CA ASP A 329 7.70 -1.67 -5.05
C ASP A 329 6.34 -2.07 -5.61
N GLN A 330 5.36 -1.16 -5.60
CA GLN A 330 4.13 -1.34 -6.35
C GLN A 330 4.37 -1.39 -7.87
N MET A 331 5.21 -0.50 -8.40
CA MET A 331 5.58 -0.52 -9.83
C MET A 331 6.32 -1.80 -10.21
N ARG A 332 7.29 -2.24 -9.39
CA ARG A 332 8.02 -3.50 -9.58
C ARG A 332 7.09 -4.70 -9.52
N TRP A 333 6.11 -4.69 -8.62
CA TRP A 333 5.12 -5.76 -8.50
C TRP A 333 4.27 -5.86 -9.75
N LEU A 334 3.65 -4.76 -10.19
CA LEU A 334 2.86 -4.75 -11.43
C LEU A 334 3.70 -5.18 -12.64
N HIS A 335 4.94 -4.71 -12.74
CA HIS A 335 5.86 -5.12 -13.79
C HIS A 335 6.17 -6.63 -13.74
N GLU A 336 6.40 -7.20 -12.55
CA GLU A 336 6.65 -8.64 -12.35
C GLU A 336 5.43 -9.48 -12.77
N ILE A 337 4.22 -9.07 -12.36
CA ILE A 337 2.96 -9.73 -12.74
C ILE A 337 2.72 -9.67 -14.25
N TRP A 338 2.88 -8.50 -14.86
CA TRP A 338 2.72 -8.31 -16.31
C TRP A 338 3.72 -9.14 -17.12
N THR A 339 4.98 -9.17 -16.66
CA THR A 339 6.04 -9.96 -17.31
C THR A 339 5.72 -11.45 -17.22
N ALA A 340 5.32 -11.96 -16.05
CA ALA A 340 4.96 -13.35 -15.89
C ALA A 340 3.77 -13.79 -16.78
N ALA A 341 2.76 -12.94 -16.92
CA ALA A 341 1.62 -13.20 -17.81
C ALA A 341 2.04 -13.18 -19.29
N SER A 342 2.89 -12.21 -19.67
CA SER A 342 3.43 -12.11 -21.03
C SER A 342 4.29 -13.33 -21.38
N ASP A 343 5.19 -13.75 -20.48
CA ASP A 343 6.04 -14.94 -20.64
C ASP A 343 5.23 -16.23 -20.74
N ALA A 344 4.18 -16.39 -19.94
CA ALA A 344 3.28 -17.55 -20.00
C ALA A 344 2.58 -17.63 -21.36
N ARG A 345 2.13 -16.47 -21.86
CA ARG A 345 1.47 -16.36 -23.15
C ARG A 345 2.39 -16.71 -24.32
N GLU A 346 3.63 -16.22 -24.30
CA GLU A 346 4.66 -16.59 -25.29
C GLU A 346 4.92 -18.11 -25.31
N GLN A 347 4.67 -18.79 -24.19
CA GLN A 347 4.79 -20.24 -24.05
C GLN A 347 3.48 -21.01 -24.34
N GLY A 348 2.45 -20.33 -24.86
CA GLY A 348 1.22 -20.95 -25.36
C GLY A 348 0.08 -21.05 -24.35
N VAL A 349 0.17 -20.41 -23.19
CA VAL A 349 -0.96 -20.29 -22.25
C VAL A 349 -1.95 -19.23 -22.76
N ASP A 350 -3.25 -19.55 -22.81
CA ASP A 350 -4.31 -18.57 -23.12
C ASP A 350 -4.60 -17.68 -21.90
N ILE A 351 -3.65 -16.79 -21.56
CA ILE A 351 -3.84 -15.72 -20.58
C ILE A 351 -4.17 -14.41 -21.30
N ARG A 352 -5.33 -13.85 -20.95
CA ARG A 352 -5.96 -12.75 -21.69
C ARG A 352 -5.73 -11.39 -21.05
N ALA A 353 -5.70 -11.33 -19.72
CA ALA A 353 -5.63 -10.05 -19.03
C ALA A 353 -4.85 -10.08 -17.71
N VAL A 354 -4.38 -8.89 -17.32
CA VAL A 354 -3.90 -8.57 -15.97
C VAL A 354 -4.72 -7.43 -15.42
N THR A 355 -5.28 -7.61 -14.23
CA THR A 355 -6.10 -6.60 -13.54
C THR A 355 -5.26 -5.88 -12.50
N VAL A 356 -5.17 -4.55 -12.61
CA VAL A 356 -4.61 -3.74 -11.53
C VAL A 356 -5.69 -3.49 -10.49
N TRP A 357 -5.50 -4.09 -9.31
CA TRP A 357 -6.39 -3.95 -8.19
C TRP A 357 -5.63 -3.28 -7.03
N ALA A 358 -6.22 -2.41 -6.21
CA ALA A 358 -7.44 -1.66 -6.48
C ALA A 358 -7.13 -0.28 -7.08
N LEU A 359 -7.90 0.18 -8.08
CA LEU A 359 -7.66 1.46 -8.77
C LEU A 359 -7.63 2.66 -7.82
N LEU A 360 -8.50 2.66 -6.80
CA LEU A 360 -8.60 3.71 -5.77
C LEU A 360 -7.85 3.35 -4.47
N GLY A 361 -7.07 2.27 -4.47
CA GLY A 361 -6.50 1.69 -3.26
C GLY A 361 -7.54 0.96 -2.40
N SER A 362 -7.13 0.57 -1.20
CA SER A 362 -7.91 -0.24 -0.28
C SER A 362 -7.72 0.23 1.16
N TYR A 363 -8.69 -0.06 2.04
CA TYR A 363 -8.59 0.29 3.46
C TYR A 363 -8.64 -0.93 4.38
N ASP A 364 -7.78 -0.94 5.40
CA ASP A 364 -7.73 -1.89 6.52
C ASP A 364 -7.60 -3.38 6.14
N TRP A 365 -7.08 -3.69 4.95
CA TRP A 365 -6.76 -5.07 4.58
C TRP A 365 -5.58 -5.65 5.35
N ASN A 366 -4.69 -4.81 5.86
CA ASN A 366 -3.68 -5.20 6.85
C ASN A 366 -4.27 -5.83 8.13
N CYS A 367 -5.58 -5.66 8.40
CA CYS A 367 -6.32 -6.41 9.41
C CYS A 367 -7.52 -7.18 8.83
N LEU A 368 -7.49 -7.56 7.56
CA LEU A 368 -8.55 -8.31 6.86
C LEU A 368 -9.92 -7.65 6.97
N VAL A 369 -9.99 -6.31 6.99
CA VAL A 369 -11.24 -5.54 7.11
C VAL A 369 -12.06 -5.96 8.35
N THR A 370 -11.36 -6.34 9.44
CA THR A 370 -11.99 -6.73 10.71
C THR A 370 -12.22 -5.54 11.65
N ASP A 371 -11.56 -4.43 11.37
CA ASP A 371 -11.55 -3.23 12.20
C ASP A 371 -11.42 -1.97 11.34
N ASP A 372 -11.90 -0.83 11.85
CA ASP A 372 -11.84 0.46 11.16
C ASP A 372 -10.73 1.29 11.76
N ARG A 373 -9.51 1.11 11.24
CA ARG A 373 -8.29 1.78 11.70
C ARG A 373 -7.88 2.93 10.79
N GLY A 374 -8.46 3.00 9.60
CA GLY A 374 -8.14 4.02 8.60
C GLY A 374 -6.77 3.83 7.96
N TYR A 375 -6.21 2.61 8.01
CA TYR A 375 -5.01 2.26 7.26
C TYR A 375 -5.37 2.20 5.78
N TYR A 376 -4.63 2.92 4.94
CA TYR A 376 -4.91 3.05 3.52
C TYR A 376 -3.70 2.65 2.67
N GLU A 377 -3.96 1.76 1.71
CA GLU A 377 -2.99 1.25 0.75
C GLU A 377 -3.30 1.89 -0.61
N SER A 378 -2.38 2.70 -1.15
CA SER A 378 -2.69 3.51 -2.34
C SER A 378 -2.69 2.68 -3.63
N GLY A 379 -3.64 2.97 -4.53
CA GLY A 379 -3.68 2.41 -5.87
C GLY A 379 -3.05 3.32 -6.94
N PRO A 380 -3.37 3.08 -8.23
CA PRO A 380 -3.16 4.02 -9.33
C PRO A 380 -3.66 5.44 -9.06
N PHE A 381 -4.77 5.56 -8.32
CA PHE A 381 -5.28 6.83 -7.82
C PHE A 381 -5.24 6.86 -6.29
N ASP A 382 -4.50 7.81 -5.74
CA ASP A 382 -4.39 8.06 -4.30
C ASP A 382 -5.53 8.99 -3.86
N VAL A 383 -6.38 8.51 -2.94
CA VAL A 383 -7.60 9.24 -2.51
C VAL A 383 -7.42 10.02 -1.20
N ARG A 384 -6.18 10.18 -0.71
CA ARG A 384 -5.92 10.90 0.56
C ARG A 384 -6.05 12.43 0.46
N GLY A 385 -6.09 12.97 -0.76
CA GLY A 385 -6.38 14.39 -1.01
C GLY A 385 -7.87 14.65 -1.23
N THR A 386 -8.24 15.92 -1.40
CA THR A 386 -9.62 16.34 -1.73
C THR A 386 -10.12 15.78 -3.07
N THR A 387 -9.21 15.51 -4.00
CA THR A 387 -9.46 14.83 -5.28
C THR A 387 -8.48 13.69 -5.47
N PRO A 388 -8.89 12.57 -6.10
CA PRO A 388 -7.96 11.48 -6.41
C PRO A 388 -6.78 11.97 -7.26
N ARG A 389 -5.57 11.65 -6.81
CA ARG A 389 -4.30 12.03 -7.45
C ARG A 389 -3.72 10.83 -8.19
N GLU A 390 -3.29 11.04 -9.43
CA GLU A 390 -2.56 10.02 -10.18
C GLU A 390 -1.22 9.69 -9.50
N THR A 391 -0.84 8.44 -9.63
CA THR A 391 0.43 7.93 -9.11
C THR A 391 1.25 7.35 -10.27
N ALA A 392 2.52 7.00 -10.01
CA ALA A 392 3.36 6.41 -11.06
C ALA A 392 2.81 5.07 -11.60
N LEU A 393 1.94 4.39 -10.84
CA LEU A 393 1.21 3.22 -11.34
C LEU A 393 0.27 3.58 -12.50
N ALA A 394 -0.41 4.72 -12.46
CA ALA A 394 -1.29 5.15 -13.54
C ALA A 394 -0.50 5.39 -14.85
N ALA A 395 0.69 5.97 -14.75
CA ALA A 395 1.58 6.14 -15.89
C ALA A 395 2.06 4.78 -16.44
N LEU A 396 2.50 3.87 -15.57
CA LEU A 396 2.88 2.51 -15.94
C LEU A 396 1.74 1.76 -16.63
N MET A 397 0.51 1.86 -16.10
CA MET A 397 -0.68 1.27 -16.73
C MET A 397 -0.91 1.81 -18.14
N ARG A 398 -0.85 3.14 -18.34
CA ARG A 398 -1.02 3.76 -19.67
C ARG A 398 0.03 3.31 -20.68
N ASP A 399 1.26 3.03 -20.25
CA ASP A 399 2.31 2.50 -21.12
C ASP A 399 2.06 1.03 -21.46
N LEU A 400 1.77 0.19 -20.46
CA LEU A 400 1.44 -1.23 -20.66
C LEU A 400 0.21 -1.41 -21.56
N ALA A 401 -0.87 -0.66 -21.33
CA ALA A 401 -2.08 -0.72 -22.15
C ALA A 401 -1.82 -0.36 -23.63
N ALA A 402 -0.90 0.57 -23.86
CA ALA A 402 -0.48 0.97 -25.19
C ALA A 402 0.60 0.07 -25.81
N GLY A 403 1.05 -0.97 -25.10
CA GLY A 403 2.13 -1.85 -25.54
C GLY A 403 3.50 -1.17 -25.61
N ARG A 404 3.70 -0.08 -24.84
CA ARG A 404 4.99 0.62 -24.72
C ARG A 404 5.77 0.05 -23.54
N ALA A 405 7.10 0.01 -23.69
CA ALA A 405 7.98 -0.19 -22.54
C ALA A 405 7.89 1.02 -21.60
N HIS A 406 7.80 0.77 -20.30
CA HIS A 406 7.87 1.81 -19.28
C HIS A 406 9.29 1.89 -18.74
N ASP A 407 10.00 2.97 -19.07
CA ASP A 407 11.40 3.16 -18.69
C ASP A 407 11.51 4.15 -17.51
N HIS A 408 11.26 3.64 -16.30
CA HIS A 408 11.49 4.40 -15.07
C HIS A 408 12.67 3.77 -14.30
N PRO A 409 13.68 4.56 -13.87
CA PRO A 409 14.86 4.04 -13.16
C PRO A 409 14.57 3.18 -11.92
N VAL A 410 13.41 3.35 -11.28
CA VAL A 410 13.03 2.58 -10.10
C VAL A 410 12.77 1.11 -10.41
N LEU A 411 12.41 0.75 -11.64
CA LEU A 411 12.16 -0.64 -12.05
C LEU A 411 13.44 -1.49 -12.08
N HIS A 412 14.64 -0.88 -12.09
CA HIS A 412 15.90 -1.63 -12.08
C HIS A 412 16.33 -2.18 -10.72
N GLY A 413 15.65 -1.78 -9.65
CA GLY A 413 15.90 -2.34 -8.32
C GLY A 413 15.06 -3.58 -8.03
N THR A 414 15.23 -4.10 -6.84
CA THR A 414 14.67 -5.37 -6.37
C THR A 414 13.47 -5.08 -5.48
N GLY A 415 12.31 -5.72 -5.71
CA GLY A 415 11.16 -5.64 -4.81
C GLY A 415 11.50 -6.07 -3.38
N TRP A 416 10.84 -5.51 -2.36
CA TRP A 416 11.16 -5.83 -0.95
C TRP A 416 11.11 -7.34 -0.65
N TRP A 417 10.23 -8.07 -1.33
CA TRP A 417 10.05 -9.52 -1.22
C TRP A 417 11.24 -10.36 -1.71
N ARG A 418 12.23 -9.73 -2.33
CA ARG A 418 13.49 -10.35 -2.75
C ARG A 418 14.71 -9.78 -2.01
N ARG A 419 14.53 -8.77 -1.15
CA ARG A 419 15.64 -8.15 -0.39
C ARG A 419 15.97 -8.93 0.89
N PRO A 420 17.23 -8.92 1.38
CA PRO A 420 17.60 -9.64 2.60
C PRO A 420 16.88 -9.18 3.88
N GLY A 421 16.52 -7.89 3.99
CA GLY A 421 15.85 -7.34 5.17
C GLY A 421 14.38 -7.73 5.36
N ARG A 422 13.85 -8.63 4.53
CA ARG A 422 12.42 -9.02 4.54
C ARG A 422 12.06 -10.05 5.61
N PHE A 423 13.05 -10.80 6.09
CA PHE A 423 12.84 -11.96 6.94
C PHE A 423 12.41 -11.59 8.35
N LEU A 424 11.44 -12.32 8.90
CA LEU A 424 10.95 -12.13 10.28
C LEU A 424 11.57 -13.13 11.28
N CYS A 425 12.32 -14.10 10.78
CA CYS A 425 13.02 -15.12 11.53
C CYS A 425 14.28 -15.55 10.79
N GLU A 426 14.99 -16.55 11.31
CA GLU A 426 16.15 -17.11 10.62
C GLU A 426 15.70 -17.69 9.26
N PRO A 427 16.34 -17.31 8.13
CA PRO A 427 15.87 -17.72 6.82
C PRO A 427 16.01 -19.22 6.59
N VAL A 428 14.98 -19.82 5.99
CA VAL A 428 14.98 -21.25 5.67
C VAL A 428 15.60 -21.47 4.28
N VAL A 429 16.64 -22.31 4.24
CA VAL A 429 17.24 -22.80 3.01
C VAL A 429 16.67 -24.18 2.70
N TYR A 430 15.80 -24.24 1.71
CA TYR A 430 15.13 -25.49 1.32
C TYR A 430 15.84 -26.21 0.15
N ASP A 431 16.56 -25.48 -0.69
CA ASP A 431 17.32 -26.02 -1.81
C ASP A 431 18.66 -25.28 -2.02
N ALA A 432 19.44 -25.77 -2.99
CA ALA A 432 20.74 -25.17 -3.34
C ALA A 432 20.63 -23.72 -3.83
N SER A 433 19.49 -23.29 -4.38
CA SER A 433 19.26 -21.92 -4.83
C SER A 433 19.13 -20.95 -3.64
N GLY A 434 18.60 -21.42 -2.51
CA GLY A 434 18.50 -20.66 -1.26
C GLY A 434 19.86 -20.26 -0.67
N VAL A 435 20.87 -21.13 -0.76
CA VAL A 435 22.24 -20.83 -0.26
C VAL A 435 22.86 -19.66 -1.03
N VAL A 436 22.69 -19.64 -2.36
CA VAL A 436 23.22 -18.57 -3.21
C VAL A 436 22.52 -17.23 -2.92
N SER A 437 21.22 -17.28 -2.66
CA SER A 437 20.40 -16.09 -2.35
C SER A 437 20.78 -15.42 -1.03
N LEU A 438 21.07 -16.19 0.04
CA LEU A 438 21.47 -15.61 1.34
C LEU A 438 22.83 -14.93 1.32
N HIS A 439 23.75 -15.45 0.51
CA HIS A 439 25.10 -14.90 0.38
C HIS A 439 25.22 -13.85 -0.73
N ALA A 440 24.15 -13.63 -1.51
CA ALA A 440 24.09 -12.53 -2.45
C ALA A 440 24.04 -11.22 -1.67
N ARG A 441 25.09 -10.40 -1.78
CA ARG A 441 25.04 -9.00 -1.34
C ARG A 441 23.84 -8.33 -2.02
N PRO A 442 23.11 -7.43 -1.33
CA PRO A 442 22.03 -6.69 -1.95
C PRO A 442 22.55 -6.08 -3.24
N LYS A 443 21.99 -6.48 -4.37
CA LYS A 443 22.21 -5.77 -5.63
C LYS A 443 21.45 -4.46 -5.45
N ILE A 444 22.17 -3.42 -4.99
CA ILE A 444 21.75 -2.05 -5.24
C ILE A 444 21.45 -1.99 -6.74
N ALA A 445 20.34 -1.33 -7.13
CA ALA A 445 20.03 -1.06 -8.54
C ALA A 445 21.34 -0.83 -9.33
N PRO A 446 21.50 -1.49 -10.51
CA PRO A 446 22.79 -1.66 -11.16
C PRO A 446 23.56 -0.35 -11.25
N GLU A 447 24.90 -0.37 -11.20
CA GLU A 447 25.72 0.86 -11.24
C GLU A 447 25.40 1.78 -12.44
N THR A 448 24.83 1.21 -13.51
CA THR A 448 24.38 1.89 -14.72
C THR A 448 23.01 2.58 -14.59
N ALA A 449 22.23 2.31 -13.55
CA ALA A 449 20.94 2.94 -13.34
C ALA A 449 21.12 4.42 -12.92
N PRO A 450 20.36 5.36 -13.50
CA PRO A 450 20.40 6.76 -13.11
C PRO A 450 20.18 6.94 -11.58
N PRO A 451 21.03 7.72 -10.88
CA PRO A 451 20.89 7.94 -9.44
C PRO A 451 19.92 9.08 -9.10
N ILE A 452 19.47 9.12 -7.85
CA ILE A 452 19.02 10.33 -7.16
C ILE A 452 20.24 11.06 -6.58
N LEU A 453 20.46 12.34 -6.90
CA LEU A 453 21.46 13.13 -6.18
C LEU A 453 20.86 13.75 -4.92
N ILE A 454 21.51 13.55 -3.78
CA ILE A 454 21.10 14.12 -2.49
C ILE A 454 22.09 15.23 -2.12
N ILE A 455 21.57 16.45 -1.95
CA ILE A 455 22.32 17.62 -1.50
C ILE A 455 22.03 17.84 0.00
N GLY A 456 23.08 17.96 0.81
CA GLY A 456 22.98 18.18 2.26
C GLY A 456 23.51 17.00 3.08
N ARG A 457 24.26 17.30 4.14
CA ARG A 457 24.80 16.30 5.08
C ARG A 457 24.10 16.29 6.44
N GLY A 458 23.14 17.18 6.66
CA GLY A 458 22.34 17.22 7.87
C GLY A 458 21.44 15.99 8.04
N PRO A 459 20.67 15.93 9.14
CA PRO A 459 19.84 14.77 9.48
C PRO A 459 18.88 14.34 8.38
N LEU A 460 18.29 15.29 7.64
CA LEU A 460 17.39 14.99 6.53
C LEU A 460 18.12 14.34 5.35
N GLY A 461 19.33 14.81 5.00
CA GLY A 461 20.16 14.21 3.96
C GLY A 461 20.61 12.78 4.31
N ARG A 462 20.89 12.52 5.60
CA ARG A 462 21.13 11.16 6.12
C ARG A 462 19.87 10.29 6.05
N ALA A 463 18.71 10.83 6.42
CA ALA A 463 17.44 10.11 6.32
C ALA A 463 17.14 9.65 4.89
N PHE A 464 17.38 10.50 3.88
CA PHE A 464 17.26 10.13 2.47
C PHE A 464 18.23 9.01 2.06
N GLU A 465 19.49 9.08 2.48
CA GLU A 465 20.49 8.04 2.21
C GLU A 465 20.06 6.68 2.78
N GLU A 466 19.64 6.64 4.05
CA GLU A 466 19.19 5.42 4.73
C GLU A 466 17.95 4.83 4.06
N ILE A 467 16.94 5.66 3.77
CA ILE A 467 15.68 5.18 3.20
C ILE A 467 15.82 4.82 1.71
N CYS A 468 16.63 5.54 0.93
CA CYS A 468 16.94 5.12 -0.44
C CYS A 468 17.64 3.75 -0.45
N ALA A 469 18.57 3.49 0.47
CA ALA A 469 19.19 2.18 0.62
C ALA A 469 18.16 1.09 0.99
N GLN A 470 17.26 1.36 1.95
CA GLN A 470 16.19 0.43 2.35
C GLN A 470 15.22 0.11 1.20
N ARG A 471 14.93 1.11 0.37
CA ARG A 471 14.01 1.05 -0.78
C ARG A 471 14.65 0.49 -2.06
N ASP A 472 15.94 0.20 -2.01
CA ASP A 472 16.75 -0.18 -3.17
C ASP A 472 16.60 0.82 -4.33
N LEU A 473 16.82 2.09 -4.00
CA LEU A 473 16.89 3.20 -4.94
C LEU A 473 18.35 3.62 -5.06
N ARG A 474 18.86 3.74 -6.30
CA ARG A 474 20.22 4.24 -6.52
C ARG A 474 20.28 5.71 -6.12
N TYR A 475 21.20 6.06 -5.24
CA TYR A 475 21.42 7.44 -4.80
C TYR A 475 22.91 7.78 -4.72
N GLU A 476 23.24 9.06 -4.84
CA GLU A 476 24.56 9.58 -4.53
C GLU A 476 24.43 10.85 -3.69
N ARG A 477 25.11 10.87 -2.55
CA ARG A 477 25.12 12.04 -1.67
C ARG A 477 26.33 12.91 -1.97
N LEU A 478 26.09 14.19 -2.21
CA LEU A 478 27.16 15.12 -2.56
C LEU A 478 28.07 15.46 -1.37
N PRO A 479 29.36 15.79 -1.63
CA PRO A 479 30.28 16.34 -0.63
C PRO A 479 29.78 17.67 -0.03
N SER A 480 30.07 17.93 1.24
CA SER A 480 29.63 19.15 1.97
C SER A 480 30.26 20.45 1.45
N ASP A 481 31.42 20.38 0.82
CA ASP A 481 32.15 21.52 0.28
C ASP A 481 31.71 21.89 -1.13
N PHE A 482 31.01 21.01 -1.86
CA PHE A 482 30.52 21.28 -3.22
C PHE A 482 29.74 22.60 -3.28
N MET A 483 28.85 22.82 -2.30
CA MET A 483 28.00 24.00 -2.24
C MET A 483 28.75 25.30 -1.92
N ARG A 484 30.00 25.24 -1.41
CA ARG A 484 30.78 26.44 -1.06
C ARG A 484 31.36 27.16 -2.28
N GLY A 485 31.40 26.50 -3.44
CA GLY A 485 31.94 27.06 -4.70
C GLY A 485 31.15 26.68 -5.96
N ALA A 486 29.93 26.16 -5.82
CA ALA A 486 29.11 25.72 -6.95
C ALA A 486 28.53 26.91 -7.74
N ASP A 487 29.17 27.25 -8.85
CA ASP A 487 28.57 28.09 -9.88
C ASP A 487 27.65 27.27 -10.82
N ALA A 488 26.97 27.95 -11.75
CA ALA A 488 26.09 27.28 -12.70
C ALA A 488 26.81 26.22 -13.55
N GLY A 489 28.07 26.46 -13.93
CA GLY A 489 28.86 25.52 -14.70
C GLY A 489 29.27 24.28 -13.91
N ALA A 490 29.54 24.41 -12.61
CA ALA A 490 29.81 23.30 -11.72
C ALA A 490 28.58 22.40 -11.54
N ILE A 491 27.40 23.01 -11.39
CA ILE A 491 26.12 22.28 -11.33
C ILE A 491 25.85 21.54 -12.64
N ASP A 492 26.02 22.20 -13.79
CA ASP A 492 25.86 21.56 -15.10
C ASP A 492 26.79 20.36 -15.27
N ARG A 493 28.09 20.52 -14.97
CA ARG A 493 29.06 19.40 -15.04
C ARG A 493 28.73 18.26 -14.08
N LEU A 494 28.22 18.55 -12.89
CA LEU A 494 27.79 17.53 -11.94
C LEU A 494 26.63 16.72 -12.53
N ILE A 495 25.60 17.40 -13.03
CA ILE A 495 24.43 16.74 -13.61
C ILE A 495 24.84 15.90 -14.82
N ASP A 496 25.66 16.45 -15.73
CA ASP A 496 26.10 15.75 -16.93
C ASP A 496 26.96 14.50 -16.57
N ARG A 497 27.78 14.59 -15.51
CA ARG A 497 28.61 13.46 -15.04
C ARG A 497 27.78 12.31 -14.48
N HIS A 498 26.78 12.62 -13.66
CA HIS A 498 26.03 11.60 -12.90
C HIS A 498 24.76 11.16 -13.61
N SER A 499 24.27 11.94 -14.59
CA SER A 499 23.00 11.71 -15.31
C SER A 499 21.85 11.32 -14.39
N PRO A 500 21.56 12.09 -13.32
CA PRO A 500 20.54 11.72 -12.36
C PRO A 500 19.14 11.92 -12.93
N TRP A 501 18.19 11.10 -12.47
CA TRP A 501 16.78 11.31 -12.79
C TRP A 501 16.09 12.26 -11.80
N ALA A 502 16.67 12.44 -10.62
CA ALA A 502 16.19 13.37 -9.60
C ALA A 502 17.32 14.00 -8.79
N ILE A 503 17.06 15.21 -8.28
CA ILE A 503 17.89 15.90 -7.30
C ILE A 503 17.02 16.29 -6.11
N ILE A 504 17.44 15.86 -4.91
CA ILE A 504 16.82 16.19 -3.63
C ILE A 504 17.71 17.18 -2.90
N ASN A 505 17.24 18.41 -2.75
CA ASN A 505 17.90 19.43 -1.95
C ASN A 505 17.42 19.40 -0.50
N ALA A 506 17.98 18.45 0.27
CA ALA A 506 17.74 18.34 1.71
C ALA A 506 18.47 19.43 2.54
N GLY A 507 19.36 20.19 1.91
CA GLY A 507 20.01 21.38 2.47
C GLY A 507 20.76 21.16 3.79
N GLU A 508 21.18 22.26 4.40
CA GLU A 508 21.50 22.33 5.83
C GLU A 508 20.45 23.26 6.44
N LEU A 509 19.63 22.74 7.36
CA LEU A 509 18.69 23.58 8.11
C LEU A 509 19.52 24.49 9.02
N ILE A 510 19.51 25.79 8.72
CA ILE A 510 20.19 26.80 9.52
C ILE A 510 19.34 27.10 10.75
N ASP A 511 19.99 27.32 11.89
CA ASP A 511 19.35 27.79 13.11
C ASP A 511 18.62 29.12 12.84
N VAL A 512 17.33 29.16 13.16
CA VAL A 512 16.47 30.31 12.86
C VAL A 512 16.90 31.55 13.64
N ASP A 513 17.44 31.39 14.85
CA ASP A 513 18.02 32.51 15.60
C ASP A 513 19.36 32.96 15.03
N GLU A 514 20.17 32.06 14.47
CA GLU A 514 21.41 32.44 13.76
C GLU A 514 21.11 33.32 12.54
N ALA A 515 20.06 32.98 11.78
CA ALA A 515 19.62 33.79 10.64
C ALA A 515 19.25 35.23 11.05
N GLU A 516 18.63 35.41 12.22
CA GLU A 516 18.24 36.72 12.77
C GLU A 516 19.44 37.51 13.32
N ARG A 517 20.41 36.83 13.95
CA ARG A 517 21.62 37.45 14.56
C ARG A 517 22.69 37.86 13.53
N GLY A 518 22.41 37.76 12.23
CA GLY A 518 23.33 38.17 11.16
C GLY A 518 23.63 37.10 10.11
N GLY A 519 23.16 35.86 10.29
CA GLY A 519 23.34 34.75 9.36
C GLY A 519 22.49 34.85 8.07
N GLY A 520 21.57 35.81 7.97
CA GLY A 520 20.64 35.93 6.85
C GLY A 520 21.30 36.05 5.46
N GLU A 521 22.44 36.73 5.33
CA GLU A 521 23.13 36.83 4.04
C GLU A 521 23.79 35.50 3.60
N GLN A 522 24.33 34.74 4.55
CA GLN A 522 24.81 33.39 4.28
C GLN A 522 23.67 32.47 3.85
N LEU A 523 22.53 32.55 4.53
CA LEU A 523 21.32 31.80 4.17
C LEU A 523 20.84 32.16 2.76
N ARG A 524 20.77 33.46 2.39
CA ARG A 524 20.40 33.88 1.03
C ARG A 524 21.34 33.31 -0.02
N ARG A 525 22.66 33.34 0.20
CA ARG A 525 23.63 32.76 -0.73
C ARG A 525 23.45 31.25 -0.89
N MET A 526 23.20 30.54 0.22
CA MET A 526 22.93 29.10 0.19
C MET A 526 21.64 28.79 -0.59
N MET A 527 20.58 29.54 -0.33
CA MET A 527 19.29 29.37 -1.00
C MET A 527 19.32 29.77 -2.48
N ALA A 528 20.19 30.70 -2.89
CA ALA A 528 20.41 31.01 -4.30
C ALA A 528 20.91 29.80 -5.10
N HIS A 529 21.60 28.83 -4.48
CA HIS A 529 21.94 27.58 -5.16
C HIS A 529 20.70 26.72 -5.44
N ALA A 530 19.68 26.74 -4.60
CA ALA A 530 18.44 25.99 -4.84
C ALA A 530 17.79 26.42 -6.17
N THR A 531 17.72 27.72 -6.43
CA THR A 531 17.23 28.25 -7.71
C THR A 531 18.13 27.85 -8.89
N ARG A 532 19.45 27.82 -8.73
CA ARG A 532 20.36 27.36 -9.80
C ARG A 532 20.17 25.88 -10.14
N PHE A 533 20.02 25.03 -9.12
CA PHE A 533 19.67 23.63 -9.32
C PHE A 533 18.33 23.47 -10.01
N ALA A 534 17.30 24.23 -9.59
CA ALA A 534 15.99 24.22 -10.24
C ALA A 534 16.09 24.56 -11.73
N MET A 535 16.83 25.62 -12.10
CA MET A 535 17.07 25.98 -13.51
C MET A 535 17.77 24.86 -14.29
N ALA A 536 18.81 24.25 -13.71
CA ALA A 536 19.57 23.19 -14.35
C ALA A 536 18.75 21.91 -14.54
N CYS A 537 17.88 21.59 -13.56
CA CYS A 537 16.92 20.49 -13.63
C CYS A 537 15.86 20.72 -14.71
N ALA A 538 15.26 21.92 -14.77
CA ALA A 538 14.26 22.27 -15.77
C ALA A 538 14.78 22.13 -17.20
N LYS A 539 16.05 22.52 -17.44
CA LYS A 539 16.72 22.38 -18.75
C LYS A 539 16.83 20.92 -19.24
N ARG A 540 16.80 19.95 -18.32
CA ARG A 540 17.08 18.53 -18.59
C ARG A 540 15.93 17.60 -18.21
N SER A 541 14.76 18.15 -17.86
CA SER A 541 13.61 17.38 -17.36
C SER A 541 13.93 16.50 -16.15
N ILE A 542 14.85 16.95 -15.29
CA ILE A 542 15.24 16.24 -14.06
C ILE A 542 14.29 16.65 -12.95
N ARG A 543 13.86 15.71 -12.12
CA ARG A 543 13.00 16.01 -10.98
C ARG A 543 13.76 16.74 -9.88
N TYR A 544 13.13 17.73 -9.26
CA TYR A 544 13.76 18.56 -8.23
C TYR A 544 12.87 18.65 -7.00
N VAL A 545 13.43 18.30 -5.84
CA VAL A 545 12.77 18.44 -4.54
C VAL A 545 13.54 19.45 -3.70
N MET A 546 12.84 20.40 -3.10
CA MET A 546 13.40 21.37 -2.14
C MET A 546 12.55 21.38 -0.87
N PHE A 547 13.20 21.56 0.28
CA PHE A 547 12.52 21.73 1.57
C PHE A 547 12.38 23.20 1.95
N SER A 548 11.23 23.51 2.53
CA SER A 548 10.84 24.78 3.13
C SER A 548 10.26 24.56 4.53
N SER A 549 9.79 25.63 5.16
CA SER A 549 9.37 25.63 6.57
C SER A 549 8.01 26.29 6.75
N ASP A 550 7.33 25.88 7.81
CA ASP A 550 6.17 26.55 8.39
C ASP A 550 6.40 28.01 8.83
N TYR A 551 7.64 28.47 8.98
CA TYR A 551 7.95 29.87 9.31
C TYR A 551 7.72 30.86 8.17
N VAL A 552 7.25 30.39 7.01
CA VAL A 552 6.70 31.24 5.95
C VAL A 552 5.37 31.91 6.33
N PHE A 553 4.75 31.49 7.43
CA PHE A 553 3.48 32.02 7.92
C PHE A 553 3.62 32.94 9.15
N ASP A 554 2.63 33.79 9.39
CA ASP A 554 2.62 34.78 10.48
C ASP A 554 2.18 34.20 11.83
N GLY A 555 1.43 33.11 11.77
CA GLY A 555 0.84 32.43 12.91
C GLY A 555 -0.38 33.09 13.53
N LEU A 556 -1.12 33.88 12.75
CA LEU A 556 -2.34 34.56 13.19
C LEU A 556 -3.61 33.70 13.04
N ARG A 557 -3.53 32.57 12.32
CA ARG A 557 -4.69 31.69 12.11
C ARG A 557 -4.98 30.79 13.31
N ALA A 558 -6.26 30.47 13.47
CA ALA A 558 -6.77 29.53 14.47
C ALA A 558 -6.96 28.09 13.92
N ARG A 559 -6.49 27.82 12.70
CA ARG A 559 -6.52 26.50 12.05
C ARG A 559 -5.16 26.20 11.42
N PRO A 560 -4.80 24.92 11.19
CA PRO A 560 -3.62 24.56 10.42
C PRO A 560 -3.61 25.25 9.05
N TYR A 561 -2.43 25.64 8.58
CA TYR A 561 -2.23 26.24 7.27
C TYR A 561 -2.28 25.17 6.18
N VAL A 562 -2.95 25.51 5.08
CA VAL A 562 -2.96 24.74 3.82
C VAL A 562 -2.12 25.46 2.76
N GLU A 563 -1.76 24.77 1.68
CA GLU A 563 -0.84 25.28 0.66
C GLU A 563 -1.28 26.59 0.00
N THR A 564 -2.60 26.84 -0.02
CA THR A 564 -3.23 28.02 -0.63
C THR A 564 -3.31 29.23 0.29
N ASP A 565 -2.94 29.10 1.57
CA ASP A 565 -2.93 30.23 2.50
C ASP A 565 -1.80 31.22 2.19
N ASP A 566 -2.07 32.51 2.43
CA ASP A 566 -1.13 33.60 2.16
C ASP A 566 0.18 33.45 2.96
N VAL A 567 1.29 33.66 2.27
CA VAL A 567 2.64 33.65 2.84
C VAL A 567 2.95 35.00 3.45
N SER A 568 3.21 35.03 4.76
CA SER A 568 3.46 36.26 5.54
C SER A 568 4.45 35.99 6.69
N PRO A 569 5.74 35.81 6.39
CA PRO A 569 6.73 35.43 7.40
C PRO A 569 7.03 36.56 8.40
N VAL A 570 7.22 36.20 9.67
CA VAL A 570 7.51 37.16 10.77
C VAL A 570 8.99 37.27 11.15
N ASN A 571 9.87 36.49 10.50
CA ASN A 571 11.31 36.48 10.77
C ASN A 571 12.15 36.43 9.49
N CYS A 572 13.46 36.67 9.63
CA CYS A 572 14.41 36.70 8.52
C CYS A 572 14.47 35.37 7.77
N TYR A 573 14.50 34.25 8.50
CA TYR A 573 14.56 32.90 7.94
C TYR A 573 13.36 32.60 7.04
N GLY A 574 12.13 32.76 7.55
CA GLY A 574 10.89 32.54 6.81
C GLY A 574 10.77 33.43 5.58
N SER A 575 11.24 34.68 5.67
CA SER A 575 11.29 35.61 4.54
C SER A 575 12.19 35.11 3.40
N ILE A 576 13.34 34.53 3.74
CA ILE A 576 14.27 33.98 2.75
C ILE A 576 13.71 32.67 2.16
N MET A 577 13.11 31.80 2.97
CA MET A 577 12.46 30.59 2.49
C MET A 577 11.35 30.92 1.48
N ALA A 578 10.42 31.80 1.83
CA ALA A 578 9.33 32.24 0.96
C ALA A 578 9.82 32.80 -0.40
N GLN A 579 10.87 33.63 -0.38
CA GLN A 579 11.48 34.15 -1.62
C GLN A 579 12.11 33.05 -2.48
N THR A 580 12.68 32.04 -1.83
CA THR A 580 13.33 30.90 -2.50
C THR A 580 12.29 29.97 -3.11
N GLU A 581 11.19 29.68 -2.41
CA GLU A 581 10.05 28.92 -2.94
C GLU A 581 9.57 29.54 -4.26
N ALA A 582 9.30 30.85 -4.25
CA ALA A 582 8.84 31.58 -5.43
C ALA A 582 9.87 31.57 -6.58
N SER A 583 11.16 31.66 -6.26
CA SER A 583 12.24 31.67 -7.25
C SER A 583 12.45 30.28 -7.88
N VAL A 584 12.38 29.21 -7.08
CA VAL A 584 12.50 27.83 -7.54
C VAL A 584 11.33 27.46 -8.44
N LEU A 585 10.08 27.73 -8.02
CA LEU A 585 8.90 27.40 -8.82
C LEU A 585 8.82 28.20 -10.12
N ARG A 586 9.32 29.43 -10.13
CA ARG A 586 9.45 30.21 -11.38
C ARG A 586 10.49 29.60 -12.33
N ALA A 587 11.59 29.07 -11.80
CA ALA A 587 12.66 28.47 -12.58
C ALA A 587 12.36 27.05 -13.05
N CYS A 588 11.63 26.27 -12.25
CA CYS A 588 11.25 24.89 -12.50
C CYS A 588 9.82 24.67 -12.00
N PRO A 589 8.80 24.90 -12.84
CA PRO A 589 7.39 24.74 -12.46
C PRO A 589 7.05 23.33 -11.96
N ASP A 590 7.77 22.33 -12.47
CA ASP A 590 7.58 20.94 -12.08
C ASP A 590 8.25 20.61 -10.73
N ALA A 591 9.04 21.50 -10.12
CA ALA A 591 9.71 21.21 -8.85
C ALA A 591 8.71 20.96 -7.72
N LEU A 592 9.05 20.02 -6.84
CA LEU A 592 8.32 19.77 -5.59
C LEU A 592 8.97 20.57 -4.46
N VAL A 593 8.20 21.47 -3.84
CA VAL A 593 8.61 22.26 -2.68
C VAL A 593 7.84 21.77 -1.46
N VAL A 594 8.56 21.16 -0.51
CA VAL A 594 7.96 20.56 0.68
C VAL A 594 8.09 21.50 1.87
N ARG A 595 6.97 22.06 2.35
CA ARG A 595 6.93 22.75 3.64
C ARG A 595 6.72 21.74 4.75
N THR A 596 7.55 21.81 5.78
CA THR A 596 7.49 20.91 6.94
C THR A 596 7.76 21.68 8.23
N SER A 597 7.54 21.06 9.39
CA SER A 597 7.62 21.70 10.70
C SER A 597 8.18 20.74 11.76
N GLY A 598 9.03 21.26 12.66
CA GLY A 598 9.53 20.54 13.83
C GLY A 598 10.05 19.13 13.55
N LEU A 599 11.09 19.00 12.70
CA LEU A 599 11.64 17.68 12.36
C LEU A 599 12.22 16.96 13.59
N PHE A 600 11.95 15.66 13.69
CA PHE A 600 12.58 14.76 14.64
C PHE A 600 12.79 13.37 14.01
N GLY A 601 13.76 12.60 14.51
CA GLY A 601 14.00 11.27 13.97
C GLY A 601 15.23 10.59 14.56
N PRO A 602 15.46 9.30 14.22
CA PRO A 602 16.55 8.51 14.78
C PRO A 602 17.95 8.91 14.28
N TRP A 603 18.04 9.76 13.26
CA TRP A 603 19.30 10.15 12.60
C TRP A 603 19.72 11.59 12.88
N ASP A 604 19.05 12.25 13.84
CA ASP A 604 19.37 13.60 14.30
C ASP A 604 19.82 13.57 15.76
N ASP A 605 21.13 13.74 15.98
CA ASP A 605 21.76 13.73 17.31
C ASP A 605 21.50 15.03 18.11
N SER A 606 20.78 15.99 17.52
CA SER A 606 20.54 17.32 18.08
C SER A 606 19.07 17.75 18.10
N ASN A 607 18.14 16.85 17.77
CA ASN A 607 16.73 17.22 17.72
C ASN A 607 16.14 17.52 19.11
N PHE A 608 15.09 18.34 19.14
CA PHE A 608 14.41 18.79 20.36
C PHE A 608 13.97 17.65 21.28
N LEU A 609 13.37 16.59 20.72
CA LEU A 609 12.87 15.46 21.50
C LEU A 609 14.01 14.67 22.13
N LEU A 610 15.10 14.44 21.40
CA LEU A 610 16.29 13.79 21.95
C LEU A 610 16.84 14.59 23.15
N GLY A 611 16.96 15.90 23.01
CA GLY A 611 17.42 16.79 24.09
C GLY A 611 16.51 16.73 25.33
N ALA A 612 15.19 16.73 25.13
CA ALA A 612 14.21 16.57 26.21
C ALA A 612 14.37 15.20 26.91
N LEU A 613 14.36 14.11 26.15
CA LEU A 613 14.46 12.75 26.69
C LEU A 613 15.78 12.53 27.46
N GLN A 614 16.90 13.04 26.94
CA GLN A 614 18.20 12.96 27.61
C GLN A 614 18.25 13.76 28.92
N ALA A 615 17.63 14.95 28.97
CA ALA A 615 17.55 15.74 30.20
C ALA A 615 16.69 15.01 31.24
N LEU A 616 15.51 14.53 30.83
CA LEU A 616 14.57 13.83 31.68
C LEU A 616 15.13 12.49 32.20
N SER A 617 15.85 11.72 31.38
CA SER A 617 16.50 10.47 31.81
C SER A 617 17.63 10.70 32.82
N GLN A 618 18.04 11.95 33.02
CA GLN A 618 19.04 12.38 34.00
C GLN A 618 18.40 13.18 35.14
N ASP A 619 17.08 13.14 35.29
CA ASP A 619 16.30 13.90 36.27
C ASP A 619 16.54 15.43 36.22
N ARG A 620 16.89 15.96 35.03
CA ARG A 620 17.11 17.39 34.82
C ARG A 620 15.87 18.05 34.21
N PRO A 621 15.45 19.23 34.71
CA PRO A 621 14.38 20.00 34.08
C PRO A 621 14.70 20.39 32.64
N PHE A 622 13.70 20.38 31.77
CA PHE A 622 13.82 20.81 30.38
C PHE A 622 12.78 21.88 30.05
N ALA A 623 13.23 23.04 29.55
CA ALA A 623 12.34 24.15 29.23
C ALA A 623 11.76 24.02 27.82
N ALA A 624 10.44 24.16 27.69
CA ALA A 624 9.74 24.06 26.41
C ALA A 624 8.62 25.10 26.28
N ALA A 625 8.45 25.65 25.09
CA ALA A 625 7.46 26.68 24.81
C ALA A 625 6.04 26.09 24.82
N HIS A 626 5.12 26.67 25.59
CA HIS A 626 3.71 26.23 25.67
C HIS A 626 2.75 27.12 24.86
N ASP A 627 3.25 28.18 24.23
CA ASP A 627 2.50 29.17 23.44
C ASP A 627 2.91 29.18 21.96
N LEU A 628 3.70 28.20 21.53
CA LEU A 628 4.11 27.97 20.15
C LEU A 628 3.57 26.62 19.69
N THR A 629 2.57 26.64 18.81
CA THR A 629 1.92 25.44 18.26
C THR A 629 2.50 25.11 16.89
N ILE A 630 2.95 23.87 16.71
CA ILE A 630 3.59 23.36 15.50
C ILE A 630 2.92 22.07 15.02
N SER A 631 3.38 21.54 13.88
CA SER A 631 3.05 20.19 13.40
C SER A 631 4.32 19.36 13.30
N PRO A 632 4.72 18.65 14.38
CA PRO A 632 5.97 17.91 14.41
C PRO A 632 6.04 16.89 13.27
N THR A 633 7.24 16.70 12.72
CA THR A 633 7.43 15.86 11.54
C THR A 633 8.50 14.81 11.76
N TYR A 634 8.10 13.55 11.69
CA TYR A 634 9.00 12.41 11.79
C TYR A 634 9.74 12.22 10.48
N ALA A 635 11.07 12.39 10.52
CA ALA A 635 11.92 12.40 9.34
C ALA A 635 11.77 11.13 8.47
N PRO A 636 11.65 9.90 9.02
CA PRO A 636 11.35 8.73 8.22
C PRO A 636 10.05 8.83 7.42
N ASP A 637 8.95 9.23 8.06
CA ASP A 637 7.66 9.37 7.37
C ASP A 637 7.74 10.42 6.25
N LEU A 638 8.37 11.56 6.54
CA LEU A 638 8.60 12.64 5.57
C LEU A 638 9.36 12.15 4.34
N VAL A 639 10.46 11.42 4.55
CA VAL A 639 11.31 10.93 3.45
C VAL A 639 10.61 9.87 2.63
N HIS A 640 9.89 8.94 3.26
CA HIS A 640 9.07 7.95 2.53
C HIS A 640 8.05 8.63 1.62
N ALA A 641 7.31 9.60 2.14
CA ALA A 641 6.33 10.38 1.38
C ALA A 641 6.98 11.20 0.26
N CYS A 642 8.10 11.88 0.53
CA CYS A 642 8.82 12.65 -0.48
C CYS A 642 9.28 11.79 -1.65
N LEU A 643 9.79 10.59 -1.37
CA LEU A 643 10.21 9.66 -2.42
C LEU A 643 9.03 9.10 -3.21
N ASP A 644 7.89 8.81 -2.59
CA ASP A 644 6.68 8.39 -3.32
C ASP A 644 6.16 9.51 -4.23
N LEU A 645 6.07 10.75 -3.72
CA LEU A 645 5.65 11.92 -4.49
C LEU A 645 6.63 12.25 -5.62
N LEU A 646 7.94 12.07 -5.39
CA LEU A 646 8.97 12.23 -6.41
C LEU A 646 8.79 11.23 -7.56
N ILE A 647 8.50 9.97 -7.24
CA ILE A 647 8.26 8.90 -8.23
C ILE A 647 6.94 9.14 -8.96
N ASP A 648 5.92 9.63 -8.25
CA ASP A 648 4.62 10.04 -8.82
C ASP A 648 4.73 11.31 -9.69
N ALA A 649 5.93 11.90 -9.81
CA ALA A 649 6.21 13.13 -10.54
C ALA A 649 5.42 14.36 -10.03
N GLU A 650 5.07 14.39 -8.75
CA GLU A 650 4.34 15.49 -8.12
C GLU A 650 5.13 16.81 -8.16
N ALA A 651 4.40 17.94 -8.23
CA ALA A 651 4.96 19.27 -8.41
C ALA A 651 4.24 20.35 -7.57
N GLY A 652 4.88 21.51 -7.44
CA GLY A 652 4.37 22.66 -6.68
C GLY A 652 4.67 22.56 -5.18
N ILE A 653 3.96 23.36 -4.39
CA ILE A 653 4.10 23.34 -2.93
C ILE A 653 3.20 22.25 -2.33
N LEU A 654 3.76 21.50 -1.38
CA LEU A 654 3.03 20.56 -0.53
C LEU A 654 3.45 20.69 0.93
N HIS A 655 2.48 20.57 1.83
CA HIS A 655 2.71 20.52 3.26
C HIS A 655 2.82 19.06 3.72
N LEU A 656 3.98 18.68 4.26
CA LEU A 656 4.20 17.32 4.79
C LEU A 656 4.59 17.39 6.28
N SER A 657 3.66 16.96 7.13
CA SER A 657 3.83 16.83 8.58
C SER A 657 2.94 15.71 9.13
N ASN A 658 3.29 15.16 10.31
CA ASN A 658 2.42 14.19 10.98
C ASN A 658 1.10 14.82 11.42
N ARG A 659 0.03 14.03 11.44
CA ARG A 659 -1.30 14.50 11.88
C ARG A 659 -1.27 14.77 13.38
N GLY A 660 -1.48 16.03 13.76
CA GLY A 660 -1.56 16.47 15.15
C GLY A 660 -0.83 17.80 15.34
N ALA A 661 -1.57 18.85 15.67
CA ALA A 661 -0.99 20.14 16.06
C ALA A 661 -0.77 20.15 17.58
N VAL A 662 0.44 20.45 18.02
CA VAL A 662 0.82 20.43 19.44
C VAL A 662 1.77 21.58 19.77
N THR A 663 1.79 21.99 21.03
CA THR A 663 2.83 22.91 21.51
C THR A 663 4.15 22.16 21.72
N TRP A 664 5.29 22.86 21.68
CA TRP A 664 6.59 22.24 22.01
C TRP A 664 6.60 21.60 23.40
N ALA A 665 5.95 22.22 24.39
CA ALA A 665 5.80 21.66 25.72
C ALA A 665 4.97 20.37 25.73
N ASP A 666 3.83 20.36 25.04
CA ASP A 666 2.95 19.18 25.01
C ASP A 666 3.60 18.04 24.23
N LEU A 667 4.36 18.34 23.16
CA LEU A 667 5.19 17.36 22.45
C LEU A 667 6.20 16.68 23.39
N ALA A 668 6.91 17.46 24.21
CA ALA A 668 7.87 16.92 25.17
C ALA A 668 7.18 16.06 26.25
N ILE A 669 6.01 16.49 26.73
CA ILE A 669 5.20 15.74 27.71
C ILE A 669 4.72 14.41 27.12
N GLN A 670 4.23 14.40 25.88
CA GLN A 670 3.79 13.17 25.21
C GLN A 670 4.95 12.19 25.05
N ALA A 671 6.10 12.66 24.56
CA ALA A 671 7.30 11.84 24.42
C ALA A 671 7.79 11.30 25.78
N ALA A 672 7.83 12.12 26.83
CA ALA A 672 8.18 11.70 28.19
C ALA A 672 7.23 10.61 28.71
N THR A 673 5.93 10.78 28.48
CA THR A 673 4.89 9.83 28.89
C THR A 673 5.09 8.47 28.20
N ILE A 674 5.27 8.46 26.87
CA ILE A 674 5.51 7.22 26.12
C ILE A 674 6.83 6.56 26.55
N ALA A 675 7.85 7.36 26.86
CA ALA A 675 9.14 6.89 27.36
C ALA A 675 9.11 6.42 28.83
N ASN A 676 8.00 6.60 29.56
CA ASN A 676 7.87 6.36 30.99
C ASN A 676 8.90 7.15 31.83
N LEU A 677 9.10 8.42 31.47
CA LEU A 677 9.93 9.39 32.18
C LEU A 677 9.06 10.41 32.94
N ASN A 678 9.64 11.09 33.94
CA ASN A 678 8.92 12.07 34.74
C ASN A 678 8.60 13.34 33.93
N ALA A 679 7.35 13.46 33.47
CA ALA A 679 6.88 14.61 32.71
C ALA A 679 6.82 15.93 33.52
N ASP A 680 6.80 15.86 34.86
CA ASP A 680 6.77 17.06 35.73
C ASP A 680 8.06 17.89 35.65
N LEU A 681 9.14 17.29 35.12
CA LEU A 681 10.40 17.98 34.86
C LEU A 681 10.35 18.87 33.59
N ILE A 682 9.27 18.83 32.81
CA ILE A 682 9.06 19.77 31.69
C ILE A 682 8.65 21.14 32.24
N SER A 683 9.56 22.11 32.16
CA SER A 683 9.29 23.51 32.52
C SER A 683 8.59 24.21 31.36
N ARG A 684 7.27 24.39 31.48
CA ARG A 684 6.47 25.16 30.51
C ARG A 684 6.87 26.63 30.59
N ARG A 685 7.31 27.19 29.46
CA ARG A 685 7.72 28.60 29.31
C ARG A 685 6.96 29.24 28.15
N THR A 686 6.83 30.56 28.17
CA THR A 686 6.40 31.33 27.01
C THR A 686 7.55 31.56 26.04
N ALA A 687 7.28 31.79 24.76
CA ALA A 687 8.30 32.13 23.76
C ALA A 687 9.15 33.34 24.19
N LYS A 688 8.54 34.30 24.89
CA LYS A 688 9.21 35.47 25.46
C LYS A 688 10.22 35.09 26.55
N GLU A 689 9.88 34.14 27.43
CA GLU A 689 10.80 33.66 28.46
C GLU A 689 11.94 32.82 27.89
N MET A 690 11.73 32.16 26.75
CA MET A 690 12.76 31.39 26.04
C MET A 690 13.85 32.29 25.41
N LYS A 691 13.60 33.60 25.27
CA LYS A 691 14.56 34.59 24.73
C LYS A 691 15.11 34.23 23.34
N PHE A 692 14.27 33.66 22.48
CA PHE A 692 14.61 33.45 21.07
C PHE A 692 15.00 34.77 20.41
N ALA A 693 15.98 34.75 19.51
CA ALA A 693 16.39 35.95 18.79
C ALA A 693 15.40 36.31 17.67
N ALA A 694 14.95 35.32 16.90
CA ALA A 694 13.92 35.54 15.89
C ALA A 694 12.52 35.38 16.48
N ALA A 695 11.59 36.21 16.00
CA ALA A 695 10.18 36.03 16.27
C ALA A 695 9.72 34.65 15.77
N ARG A 696 8.87 33.98 16.55
CA ARG A 696 8.28 32.68 16.23
C ARG A 696 6.77 32.88 16.04
N PRO A 697 6.18 32.37 14.94
CA PRO A 697 4.73 32.37 14.79
C PRO A 697 4.10 31.59 15.95
N ALA A 698 3.08 32.15 16.60
CA ALA A 698 2.42 31.50 17.74
C ALA A 698 1.72 30.19 17.33
N TYR A 699 1.28 30.12 16.08
CA TYR A 699 0.63 28.96 15.51
C TYR A 699 1.13 28.70 14.08
N SER A 700 1.92 27.68 13.82
CA SER A 700 2.45 27.36 12.49
C SER A 700 2.13 25.93 12.05
N ALA A 701 1.12 25.31 12.66
CA ALA A 701 0.69 23.96 12.30
C ALA A 701 0.30 23.88 10.81
N LEU A 702 0.69 22.78 10.17
CA LEU A 702 0.48 22.50 8.75
C LEU A 702 -0.54 21.38 8.55
N THR A 703 -1.30 21.47 7.45
CA THR A 703 -2.09 20.39 6.88
C THR A 703 -2.08 20.51 5.35
N SER A 704 -2.56 19.49 4.64
CA SER A 704 -2.55 19.45 3.16
C SER A 704 -3.94 19.11 2.62
N ASP A 705 -4.38 19.88 1.62
CA ASP A 705 -5.61 19.57 0.86
C ASP A 705 -5.33 18.68 -0.37
N ARG A 706 -4.05 18.61 -0.78
CA ARG A 706 -3.61 17.99 -2.04
C ARG A 706 -3.13 16.56 -1.88
N ALA A 707 -2.50 16.23 -0.76
CA ALA A 707 -1.85 14.94 -0.57
C ALA A 707 -1.98 14.43 0.86
N ALA A 708 -1.70 13.14 1.01
CA ALA A 708 -1.66 12.45 2.27
C ALA A 708 -0.86 13.18 3.34
N VAL A 709 -1.56 13.54 4.41
CA VAL A 709 -0.93 13.83 5.69
C VAL A 709 -0.22 12.56 6.17
N LEU A 710 0.99 12.72 6.69
CA LEU A 710 1.79 11.61 7.23
C LEU A 710 1.01 10.91 8.37
N PRO A 711 1.44 9.71 8.84
CA PRO A 711 0.81 9.04 9.97
C PRO A 711 0.57 9.96 11.18
N THR A 712 -0.30 9.55 12.10
CA THR A 712 -0.56 10.35 13.31
C THR A 712 0.73 10.59 14.09
N LEU A 713 0.79 11.75 14.77
CA LEU A 713 1.93 12.09 15.62
C LEU A 713 2.16 11.02 16.68
N ASP A 714 1.09 10.49 17.29
CA ASP A 714 1.17 9.38 18.26
C ASP A 714 1.90 8.17 17.65
N SER A 715 1.49 7.75 16.46
CA SER A 715 2.11 6.63 15.73
C SER A 715 3.60 6.88 15.48
N ALA A 716 3.96 8.10 15.09
CA ALA A 716 5.35 8.49 14.87
C ALA A 716 6.17 8.52 16.17
N LEU A 717 5.62 9.05 17.28
CA LEU A 717 6.27 9.06 18.58
C LEU A 717 6.50 7.65 19.11
N TYR A 718 5.54 6.73 18.96
CA TYR A 718 5.74 5.32 19.32
C TYR A 718 6.91 4.70 18.54
N ARG A 719 6.95 4.87 17.21
CA ARG A 719 8.08 4.36 16.39
C ARG A 719 9.42 4.99 16.78
N TYR A 720 9.43 6.30 17.05
CA TYR A 720 10.65 6.98 17.50
C TYR A 720 11.13 6.47 18.87
N MET A 721 10.21 6.19 19.80
CA MET A 721 10.56 5.67 21.13
C MET A 721 11.12 4.25 21.07
N GLU A 722 10.61 3.40 20.18
CA GLU A 722 11.19 2.07 19.95
C GLU A 722 12.65 2.18 19.49
N HIS A 723 12.94 3.06 18.52
CA HIS A 723 14.32 3.33 18.09
C HIS A 723 15.20 3.87 19.24
N TRP A 724 14.70 4.82 20.02
CA TRP A 724 15.44 5.40 21.14
C TRP A 724 15.78 4.35 22.20
N ARG A 725 14.84 3.45 22.52
CA ARG A 725 15.07 2.32 23.45
C ARG A 725 16.12 1.35 22.95
N MET A 726 16.15 1.04 21.66
CA MET A 726 17.19 0.19 21.07
C MET A 726 18.56 0.84 21.19
N HIS A 727 18.67 2.14 20.91
CA HIS A 727 19.93 2.87 21.01
C HIS A 727 20.49 2.89 22.45
N LEU A 728 19.62 3.03 23.46
CA LEU A 728 20.04 2.91 24.87
C LEU A 728 20.56 1.52 25.22
N ARG A 729 19.95 0.45 24.67
CA ARG A 729 20.39 -0.93 24.91
C ARG A 729 21.78 -1.19 24.32
N ASP A 730 22.01 -0.77 23.07
CA ASP A 730 23.31 -0.93 22.41
C ASP A 730 24.43 -0.20 23.17
N VAL A 731 24.17 1.03 23.64
CA VAL A 731 25.13 1.80 24.46
C VAL A 731 25.38 1.13 25.82
N SER A 732 24.36 0.51 26.42
CA SER A 732 24.50 -0.21 27.69
C SER A 732 25.28 -1.53 27.54
N ASP A 733 25.12 -2.24 26.42
CA ASP A 733 25.85 -3.47 26.12
C ASP A 733 27.32 -3.20 25.78
N ASP A 734 27.62 -2.11 25.06
CA ASP A 734 29.01 -1.67 24.82
C ASP A 734 29.71 -1.22 26.11
N ALA A 735 29.00 -0.51 26.99
CA ALA A 735 29.52 -0.14 28.31
C ALA A 735 29.77 -1.37 29.21
N SER A 736 28.98 -2.42 29.05
CA SER A 736 29.12 -3.71 29.75
C SER A 736 30.31 -4.52 29.22
N ARG A 737 30.50 -4.56 27.90
CA ARG A 737 31.65 -5.21 27.23
C ARG A 737 32.97 -4.49 27.56
N LEU A 738 32.96 -3.16 27.65
CA LEU A 738 34.12 -2.37 28.09
C LEU A 738 34.47 -2.54 29.58
N ARG A 739 33.51 -2.96 30.43
CA ARG A 739 33.77 -3.30 31.85
C ARG A 739 34.27 -4.72 32.07
N ILE A 740 34.00 -5.65 31.15
CA ILE A 740 34.54 -7.02 31.19
C ILE A 740 35.96 -7.08 30.62
N ALA A 741 36.37 -6.06 29.84
CA ALA A 741 37.70 -5.92 29.27
C ALA A 741 38.68 -5.05 30.10
N ARG A 742 38.40 -4.80 31.38
CA ARG A 742 39.30 -4.07 32.30
C ARG A 742 39.68 -4.88 33.53
#